data_AF-A0A947RML9-F1
#
_entry.id   AF-A0A947RML9-F1
#
_cell.length_a   1.000
_cell.length_b   1.000
_cell.length_c   1.000
_cell.angle_alpha   90.00
_cell.angle_beta   90.00
_cell.angle_gamma   90.00
#
_symmetry.space_group_name_H-M   'P 1'
#
loop_
_entity.id
_entity.type
_entity.pdbx_description
1 polymer ?
#
loop_
_entity_poly.entity_id
_entity_poly.type
_entity_poly.pdbx_seq_one_letter_code
_entity_poly.pdbx_strand_id
1 'polypeptide(L)'
;MKRIMSLLVLGWLAVSLAVSGADVEPISSYDDFVAAVERLSDLLDRATYVAISGFSSYDSEDQSAAAQELVNLLGGPDGRDYKAVSESGSADEGVGILELYVNVQTAIRDDWLSDRVTPDSYFVFRDVAGQAGSFLELAYEVAIDALQSRSVFGSVEGFRMCYALLVAARGEFNDPFLVAGIQFLASLLPTSIGDSLQPSIQASIDALPTGETLVLEPGIYRERLLITKDITIRGTSQAGDGTEETVLESVAWDAVITIASDKPIRVVMENITIRGGGTGIIARSIRDEATVDLVLRDVVFLENGGALAVEGDSSVECSNCRFDSNKSVVYASGNVIVDFTRCEIRGYRATLLGSAYIQDSASLSMTACRFFENFGNLIVLAPSASMQLVNCDIENTYAHAIVVAGTDPNNLNSPCGVFMRSVGDEAPLPLGTITGYGNTIQGNVCPATLLFLTDPAPSELTVSPGESIQAAIDHIADGGVITIEPGMYVEAITIDRSLILMGAGEEPHGVVLDANVEGSVLSVSASSPIEIALSNLVFQGQGMGWAIDVGENASVEISELEFRDLGTGIRVCDGGSVEASDCDFTGNGSTVVLGSNGYFTGSWCSFSDNRRAIMSFGSSVCTLTDSTITGCTDDGEAISVFCTDLELRSCTIRDSVGSAIQLGGGVATKLHIVNSNLTGNAYGIDLTYGSCNPSDDPNWEGATSSDRSYATVTGWNNRIPGPDEPDGNREGAFWYCFPDRLSDPSFLTQPQEEE
;
A
#
# COMPACT_ATOMS: atom_id res chain seq x y z
N MET A 1 -27.13 -35.24 21.53
CA MET A 1 -27.56 -34.74 20.20
C MET A 1 -26.39 -34.39 19.29
N LYS A 2 -25.46 -33.49 19.64
CA LYS A 2 -24.30 -33.14 18.77
C LYS A 2 -23.44 -34.34 18.31
N ARG A 3 -23.11 -35.29 19.20
CA ARG A 3 -22.38 -36.53 18.83
C ARG A 3 -23.18 -37.51 17.95
N ILE A 4 -24.51 -37.43 17.97
CA ILE A 4 -25.38 -38.26 17.12
C ILE A 4 -25.48 -37.63 15.72
N MET A 5 -25.51 -36.30 15.61
CA MET A 5 -25.40 -35.61 14.31
C MET A 5 -24.05 -35.84 13.64
N SER A 6 -22.92 -35.77 14.38
CA SER A 6 -21.60 -36.00 13.77
C SER A 6 -21.39 -37.44 13.29
N LEU A 7 -21.97 -38.43 13.98
CA LEU A 7 -21.95 -39.84 13.54
C LEU A 7 -22.93 -40.11 12.40
N LEU A 8 -24.04 -39.36 12.31
CA LEU A 8 -24.94 -39.41 11.15
C LEU A 8 -24.26 -38.81 9.91
N VAL A 9 -23.57 -37.67 10.02
CA VAL A 9 -22.85 -37.03 8.90
C VAL A 9 -21.66 -37.90 8.41
N LEU A 10 -20.88 -38.49 9.32
CA LEU A 10 -19.79 -39.41 8.96
C LEU A 10 -20.30 -40.76 8.41
N GLY A 11 -21.43 -41.25 8.92
CA GLY A 11 -22.11 -42.42 8.36
C GLY A 11 -22.71 -42.16 6.97
N TRP A 12 -23.10 -40.91 6.68
CA TRP A 12 -23.66 -40.48 5.40
C TRP A 12 -22.58 -40.32 4.32
N LEU A 13 -21.41 -39.75 4.66
CA LEU A 13 -20.24 -39.66 3.78
C LEU A 13 -19.68 -41.03 3.34
N ALA A 14 -19.91 -42.07 4.14
CA ALA A 14 -19.52 -43.44 3.78
C ALA A 14 -20.54 -44.14 2.86
N VAL A 15 -21.78 -43.65 2.80
CA VAL A 15 -22.87 -44.23 1.98
C VAL A 15 -22.92 -43.59 0.59
N SER A 16 -22.50 -42.33 0.44
CA SER A 16 -22.39 -41.67 -0.86
C SER A 16 -21.31 -42.26 -1.78
N LEU A 17 -20.36 -43.04 -1.24
CA LEU A 17 -19.37 -43.80 -2.03
C LEU A 17 -19.85 -45.19 -2.50
N ALA A 18 -21.08 -45.61 -2.14
CA ALA A 18 -21.57 -46.98 -2.38
C ALA A 18 -22.74 -47.08 -3.38
N VAL A 19 -23.12 -45.99 -4.07
CA VAL A 19 -24.11 -46.03 -5.15
C VAL A 19 -23.37 -46.26 -6.48
N SER A 20 -22.95 -47.50 -6.72
CA SER A 20 -22.46 -47.96 -8.03
C SER A 20 -23.36 -49.11 -8.49
N GLY A 21 -24.39 -48.79 -9.26
CA GLY A 21 -25.44 -49.75 -9.64
C GLY A 21 -25.82 -49.77 -11.12
N ALA A 22 -25.53 -48.72 -11.89
CA ALA A 22 -25.82 -48.66 -13.32
C ALA A 22 -24.57 -48.37 -14.14
N ASP A 23 -24.44 -49.06 -15.27
CA ASP A 23 -23.45 -48.81 -16.32
C ASP A 23 -23.79 -47.49 -17.04
N VAL A 24 -23.75 -46.35 -16.35
CA VAL A 24 -23.70 -45.07 -17.05
C VAL A 24 -22.28 -44.94 -17.57
N GLU A 25 -22.12 -44.93 -18.90
CA GLU A 25 -20.81 -44.70 -19.49
C GLU A 25 -20.25 -43.37 -18.95
N PRO A 26 -19.06 -43.38 -18.31
CA PRO A 26 -18.47 -42.16 -17.78
C PRO A 26 -18.32 -41.15 -18.92
N ILE A 27 -18.59 -39.89 -18.63
CA ILE A 27 -18.42 -38.79 -19.58
C ILE A 27 -16.96 -38.78 -20.03
N SER A 28 -16.71 -39.25 -21.25
CA SER A 28 -15.37 -39.54 -21.75
C SER A 28 -14.86 -38.50 -22.74
N SER A 29 -15.73 -37.58 -23.15
CA SER A 29 -15.43 -36.53 -24.10
C SER A 29 -16.11 -35.21 -23.76
N TYR A 30 -15.62 -34.13 -24.37
CA TYR A 30 -16.20 -32.81 -24.23
C TYR A 30 -17.64 -32.74 -24.75
N ASP A 31 -17.92 -33.40 -25.87
CA ASP A 31 -19.27 -33.42 -26.45
C ASP A 31 -20.26 -34.17 -25.53
N ASP A 32 -19.80 -35.25 -24.88
CA ASP A 32 -20.59 -35.95 -23.85
C ASP A 32 -20.86 -35.06 -22.64
N PHE A 33 -19.88 -34.22 -22.25
CA PHE A 33 -20.03 -33.26 -21.15
C PHE A 33 -21.07 -32.19 -21.49
N VAL A 34 -20.99 -31.60 -22.69
CA VAL A 34 -21.98 -30.63 -23.17
C VAL A 34 -23.38 -31.25 -23.18
N ALA A 35 -23.51 -32.45 -23.76
CA ALA A 35 -24.78 -33.16 -23.80
C ALA A 35 -25.33 -33.49 -22.39
N ALA A 36 -24.44 -33.81 -21.44
CA ALA A 36 -24.83 -34.06 -20.05
C ALA A 36 -25.32 -32.79 -19.36
N VAL A 37 -24.65 -31.65 -19.55
CA VAL A 37 -25.07 -30.35 -19.00
C VAL A 37 -26.41 -29.90 -19.61
N GLU A 38 -26.59 -30.04 -20.93
CA GLU A 38 -27.86 -29.74 -21.60
C GLU A 38 -29.01 -30.61 -21.08
N ARG A 39 -28.77 -31.92 -20.95
CA ARG A 39 -29.74 -32.85 -20.38
C ARG A 39 -30.07 -32.54 -18.92
N LEU A 40 -29.06 -32.15 -18.13
CA LEU A 40 -29.26 -31.76 -16.75
C LEU A 40 -30.12 -30.50 -16.63
N SER A 41 -29.94 -29.54 -17.54
CA SER A 41 -30.81 -28.36 -17.64
C SER A 41 -32.25 -28.74 -17.99
N ASP A 42 -32.48 -29.62 -18.97
CA ASP A 42 -33.84 -30.05 -19.34
C ASP A 42 -34.56 -30.77 -18.19
N LEU A 43 -33.85 -31.66 -17.49
CA LEU A 43 -34.41 -32.36 -16.33
C LEU A 43 -34.74 -31.40 -15.18
N LEU A 44 -33.92 -30.36 -14.96
CA LEU A 44 -34.20 -29.31 -13.99
C LEU A 44 -35.45 -28.50 -14.35
N ASP A 45 -35.65 -28.16 -15.61
CA ASP A 45 -36.85 -27.46 -16.09
C ASP A 45 -38.11 -28.30 -15.82
N ARG A 46 -38.03 -29.61 -16.10
CA ARG A 46 -39.10 -30.56 -15.80
C ARG A 46 -39.37 -30.67 -14.30
N ALA A 47 -38.33 -30.86 -13.48
CA ALA A 47 -38.49 -30.94 -12.02
C ALA A 47 -39.11 -29.65 -11.46
N THR A 48 -38.67 -28.49 -11.94
CA THR A 48 -39.22 -27.18 -11.56
C THR A 48 -40.72 -27.09 -11.90
N TYR A 49 -41.12 -27.55 -13.09
CA TYR A 49 -42.51 -27.61 -13.51
C TYR A 49 -43.36 -28.55 -12.64
N VAL A 50 -42.84 -29.73 -12.29
CA VAL A 50 -43.53 -30.70 -11.42
C VAL A 50 -43.68 -30.11 -10.01
N ALA A 51 -42.67 -29.41 -9.48
CA ALA A 51 -42.78 -28.72 -8.20
C ALA A 51 -43.88 -27.65 -8.20
N ILE A 52 -43.97 -26.84 -9.27
CA ILE A 52 -45.05 -25.86 -9.46
C ILE A 52 -46.42 -26.53 -9.49
N SER A 53 -46.55 -27.60 -10.28
CA SER A 53 -47.80 -28.35 -10.43
C SER A 53 -48.24 -28.96 -9.09
N GLY A 54 -47.28 -29.50 -8.32
CA GLY A 54 -47.49 -30.06 -7.00
C GLY A 54 -48.10 -29.06 -6.01
N PHE A 55 -47.48 -27.87 -5.82
CA PHE A 55 -48.07 -26.90 -4.89
C PHE A 55 -49.32 -26.19 -5.41
N SER A 56 -49.57 -26.22 -6.73
CA SER A 56 -50.76 -25.62 -7.35
C SER A 56 -51.98 -26.55 -7.35
N SER A 57 -51.78 -27.86 -7.11
CA SER A 57 -52.89 -28.81 -7.01
C SER A 57 -53.62 -28.70 -5.68
N TYR A 58 -54.94 -28.78 -5.73
CA TYR A 58 -55.83 -28.78 -4.57
C TYR A 58 -56.13 -30.19 -4.05
N ASP A 59 -55.81 -31.23 -4.81
CA ASP A 59 -56.04 -32.63 -4.44
C ASP A 59 -54.77 -33.26 -3.86
N SER A 60 -54.90 -33.91 -2.71
CA SER A 60 -53.82 -34.63 -2.05
C SER A 60 -53.30 -35.81 -2.87
N GLU A 61 -54.14 -36.44 -3.70
CA GLU A 61 -53.69 -37.54 -4.57
C GLU A 61 -52.77 -37.03 -5.67
N ASP A 62 -53.13 -35.93 -6.32
CA ASP A 62 -52.31 -35.24 -7.32
C ASP A 62 -51.00 -34.71 -6.71
N GLN A 63 -51.04 -34.18 -5.49
CA GLN A 63 -49.84 -33.76 -4.76
C GLN A 63 -48.93 -34.95 -4.46
N SER A 64 -49.47 -36.09 -4.04
CA SER A 64 -48.65 -37.29 -3.81
C SER A 64 -48.05 -37.83 -5.10
N ALA A 65 -48.78 -37.76 -6.22
CA ALA A 65 -48.27 -38.14 -7.54
C ALA A 65 -47.14 -37.22 -7.99
N ALA A 66 -47.31 -35.90 -7.87
CA ALA A 66 -46.27 -34.92 -8.20
C ALA A 66 -45.03 -35.05 -7.31
N ALA A 67 -45.20 -35.37 -6.02
CA ALA A 67 -44.07 -35.58 -5.11
C ALA A 67 -43.28 -36.85 -5.50
N GLN A 68 -43.99 -37.93 -5.87
CA GLN A 68 -43.35 -39.14 -6.36
C GLN A 68 -42.64 -38.91 -7.70
N GLU A 69 -43.21 -38.11 -8.58
CA GLU A 69 -42.58 -37.72 -9.85
C GLU A 69 -41.31 -36.89 -9.63
N LEU A 70 -41.30 -35.94 -8.67
CA LEU A 70 -40.09 -35.23 -8.26
C LEU A 70 -39.01 -36.16 -7.72
N VAL A 71 -39.37 -37.06 -6.82
CA VAL A 71 -38.44 -38.06 -6.27
C VAL A 71 -37.86 -38.93 -7.39
N ASN A 72 -38.70 -39.33 -8.36
CA ASN A 72 -38.25 -40.11 -9.51
C ASN A 72 -37.32 -39.31 -10.44
N LEU A 73 -37.62 -38.03 -10.73
CA LEU A 73 -36.77 -37.16 -11.56
C LEU A 73 -35.42 -36.88 -10.90
N LEU A 74 -35.42 -36.61 -9.59
CA LEU A 74 -34.20 -36.29 -8.84
C LEU A 74 -33.31 -37.51 -8.60
N GLY A 75 -33.91 -38.62 -8.15
CA GLY A 75 -33.18 -39.84 -7.77
C GLY A 75 -32.95 -40.82 -8.93
N GLY A 76 -33.72 -40.76 -10.01
CA GLY A 76 -33.64 -41.71 -11.12
C GLY A 76 -34.16 -43.13 -10.77
N PRO A 77 -34.12 -44.08 -11.72
CA PRO A 77 -34.59 -45.46 -11.55
C PRO A 77 -33.92 -46.24 -10.43
N ASP A 78 -32.64 -45.94 -10.15
CA ASP A 78 -31.86 -46.56 -9.08
C ASP A 78 -31.98 -45.83 -7.73
N GLY A 79 -32.71 -44.71 -7.70
CA GLY A 79 -33.01 -43.97 -6.49
C GLY A 79 -33.79 -44.83 -5.50
N ARG A 80 -33.40 -44.77 -4.21
CA ARG A 80 -33.98 -45.57 -3.12
C ARG A 80 -35.51 -45.52 -3.06
N ASP A 81 -36.08 -44.37 -3.36
CA ASP A 81 -37.51 -44.08 -3.23
C ASP A 81 -38.24 -44.03 -4.58
N TYR A 82 -37.59 -44.52 -5.65
CA TYR A 82 -38.17 -44.60 -6.99
C TYR A 82 -39.37 -45.55 -7.02
N LYS A 83 -40.46 -45.10 -7.64
CA LYS A 83 -41.62 -45.94 -7.95
C LYS A 83 -42.09 -45.68 -9.37
N ALA A 84 -42.08 -46.71 -10.19
CA ALA A 84 -42.66 -46.66 -11.52
C ALA A 84 -44.15 -46.27 -11.43
N VAL A 85 -44.51 -45.10 -11.94
CA VAL A 85 -45.89 -44.63 -11.97
C VAL A 85 -46.60 -45.36 -13.11
N SER A 86 -47.51 -46.27 -12.77
CA SER A 86 -47.84 -47.40 -13.65
C SER A 86 -48.83 -47.15 -14.79
N GLU A 87 -49.37 -45.94 -15.03
CA GLU A 87 -50.51 -45.82 -15.96
C GLU A 87 -50.60 -44.61 -16.92
N SER A 88 -49.70 -43.61 -16.95
CA SER A 88 -49.97 -42.42 -17.81
C SER A 88 -48.81 -41.69 -18.51
N GLY A 89 -47.58 -42.18 -18.51
CA GLY A 89 -46.51 -41.52 -19.29
C GLY A 89 -45.28 -42.40 -19.35
N SER A 90 -44.56 -42.36 -20.47
CA SER A 90 -43.30 -43.09 -20.64
C SER A 90 -42.42 -42.88 -19.41
N ALA A 91 -42.14 -43.95 -18.67
CA ALA A 91 -41.01 -43.93 -17.76
C ALA A 91 -39.80 -43.63 -18.66
N ASP A 92 -39.29 -42.40 -18.61
CA ASP A 92 -37.97 -42.13 -19.15
C ASP A 92 -37.04 -43.10 -18.42
N GLU A 93 -36.51 -44.10 -19.11
CA GLU A 93 -35.47 -45.02 -18.61
C GLU A 93 -34.14 -44.26 -18.40
N GLY A 94 -34.20 -42.96 -18.10
CA GLY A 94 -33.08 -42.05 -18.03
C GLY A 94 -32.50 -41.94 -16.62
N VAL A 95 -31.21 -41.62 -16.59
CA VAL A 95 -30.44 -41.23 -15.41
C VAL A 95 -31.14 -40.09 -14.65
N GLY A 96 -31.20 -40.17 -13.32
CA GLY A 96 -31.76 -39.12 -12.46
C GLY A 96 -30.90 -37.86 -12.42
N ILE A 97 -31.46 -36.71 -12.00
CA ILE A 97 -30.74 -35.43 -11.91
C ILE A 97 -29.49 -35.54 -11.03
N LEU A 98 -29.59 -36.16 -9.85
CA LEU A 98 -28.46 -36.28 -8.92
C LEU A 98 -27.33 -37.14 -9.50
N GLU A 99 -27.67 -38.26 -10.14
CA GLU A 99 -26.70 -39.16 -10.75
C GLU A 99 -26.02 -38.50 -11.96
N LEU A 100 -26.80 -37.85 -12.83
CA LEU A 100 -26.26 -37.11 -13.97
C LEU A 100 -25.36 -35.96 -13.51
N TYR A 101 -25.75 -35.25 -12.45
CA TYR A 101 -24.96 -34.20 -11.84
C TYR A 101 -23.63 -34.73 -11.26
N VAL A 102 -23.62 -35.90 -10.59
CA VAL A 102 -22.38 -36.54 -10.12
C VAL A 102 -21.46 -36.90 -11.29
N ASN A 103 -22.00 -37.36 -12.41
CA ASN A 103 -21.21 -37.63 -13.61
C ASN A 103 -20.58 -36.35 -14.18
N VAL A 104 -21.35 -35.25 -14.27
CA VAL A 104 -20.85 -33.92 -14.64
C VAL A 104 -19.76 -33.45 -13.67
N GLN A 105 -19.96 -33.60 -12.36
CA GLN A 105 -18.99 -33.21 -11.34
C GLN A 105 -17.70 -34.05 -11.41
N THR A 106 -17.81 -35.33 -11.72
CA THR A 106 -16.66 -36.23 -11.89
C THR A 106 -15.87 -35.84 -13.13
N ALA A 107 -16.54 -35.57 -14.25
CA ALA A 107 -15.91 -35.08 -15.47
C ALA A 107 -15.17 -33.74 -15.26
N ILE A 108 -15.68 -32.86 -14.40
CA ILE A 108 -15.00 -31.60 -14.02
C ILE A 108 -13.68 -31.85 -13.27
N ARG A 109 -13.55 -32.99 -12.59
CA ARG A 109 -12.32 -33.34 -11.85
C ARG A 109 -11.28 -34.04 -12.73
N ASP A 110 -11.64 -34.48 -13.92
CA ASP A 110 -10.71 -35.19 -14.80
C ASP A 110 -9.78 -34.22 -15.55
N ASP A 111 -8.53 -34.64 -15.71
CA ASP A 111 -7.45 -33.82 -16.29
C ASP A 111 -7.79 -33.30 -17.70
N TRP A 112 -8.55 -34.07 -18.50
CA TRP A 112 -8.87 -33.70 -19.88
C TRP A 112 -9.75 -32.44 -19.99
N LEU A 113 -10.56 -32.12 -18.98
CA LEU A 113 -11.35 -30.89 -18.99
C LEU A 113 -10.44 -29.68 -18.73
N SER A 114 -9.49 -29.81 -17.80
CA SER A 114 -8.51 -28.76 -17.48
C SER A 114 -7.61 -28.38 -18.65
N ASP A 115 -7.36 -29.31 -19.58
CA ASP A 115 -6.62 -29.06 -20.83
C ASP A 115 -7.44 -28.32 -21.91
N ARG A 116 -8.78 -28.29 -21.76
CA ARG A 116 -9.72 -27.82 -22.79
C ARG A 116 -10.43 -26.51 -22.43
N VAL A 117 -10.57 -26.22 -21.14
CA VAL A 117 -11.10 -24.95 -20.64
C VAL A 117 -9.97 -24.08 -20.10
N THR A 118 -10.13 -22.77 -20.12
CA THR A 118 -9.16 -21.88 -19.47
C THR A 118 -9.14 -22.17 -17.96
N PRO A 119 -8.00 -21.96 -17.26
CA PRO A 119 -7.94 -22.13 -15.80
C PRO A 119 -9.09 -21.40 -15.07
N ASP A 120 -9.48 -20.23 -15.57
CA ASP A 120 -10.54 -19.41 -14.99
C ASP A 120 -11.91 -20.08 -15.11
N SER A 121 -12.24 -20.55 -16.32
CA SER A 121 -13.46 -21.32 -16.55
C SER A 121 -13.47 -22.59 -15.71
N TYR A 122 -12.33 -23.28 -15.56
CA TYR A 122 -12.22 -24.48 -14.73
C TYR A 122 -12.63 -24.24 -13.27
N PHE A 123 -12.13 -23.16 -12.65
CA PHE A 123 -12.52 -22.82 -11.28
C PHE A 123 -14.00 -22.45 -11.18
N VAL A 124 -14.53 -21.71 -12.16
CA VAL A 124 -15.97 -21.42 -12.24
C VAL A 124 -16.80 -22.72 -12.32
N PHE A 125 -16.43 -23.65 -13.20
CA PHE A 125 -17.13 -24.94 -13.35
C PHE A 125 -17.16 -25.72 -12.03
N ARG A 126 -16.02 -25.80 -11.35
CA ARG A 126 -15.88 -26.53 -10.10
C ARG A 126 -16.76 -25.95 -8.99
N ASP A 127 -16.78 -24.63 -8.87
CA ASP A 127 -17.49 -23.94 -7.79
C ASP A 127 -19.01 -23.96 -8.03
N VAL A 128 -19.45 -23.68 -9.27
CA VAL A 128 -20.87 -23.75 -9.67
C VAL A 128 -21.41 -25.17 -9.50
N ALA A 129 -20.64 -26.19 -9.90
CA ALA A 129 -21.02 -27.58 -9.67
C ALA A 129 -21.25 -27.81 -8.17
N GLY A 130 -20.24 -27.59 -7.33
CA GLY A 130 -20.34 -27.84 -5.88
C GLY A 130 -21.58 -27.21 -5.21
N GLN A 131 -21.97 -26.00 -5.64
CA GLN A 131 -23.16 -25.31 -5.14
C GLN A 131 -24.46 -25.95 -5.64
N ALA A 132 -24.58 -26.21 -6.95
CA ALA A 132 -25.74 -26.86 -7.54
C ALA A 132 -26.01 -28.22 -6.89
N GLY A 133 -24.97 -29.00 -6.59
CA GLY A 133 -25.10 -30.27 -5.88
C GLY A 133 -25.78 -30.15 -4.52
N SER A 134 -25.40 -29.15 -3.72
CA SER A 134 -25.99 -28.93 -2.40
C SER A 134 -27.48 -28.59 -2.47
N PHE A 135 -27.88 -27.76 -3.46
CA PHE A 135 -29.29 -27.42 -3.68
C PHE A 135 -30.10 -28.61 -4.19
N LEU A 136 -29.53 -29.43 -5.08
CA LEU A 136 -30.17 -30.62 -5.61
C LEU A 136 -30.41 -31.68 -4.53
N GLU A 137 -29.44 -31.91 -3.65
CA GLU A 137 -29.58 -32.84 -2.52
C GLU A 137 -30.67 -32.36 -1.54
N LEU A 138 -30.68 -31.08 -1.19
CA LEU A 138 -31.72 -30.49 -0.35
C LEU A 138 -33.09 -30.58 -1.03
N ALA A 139 -33.19 -30.33 -2.35
CA ALA A 139 -34.43 -30.43 -3.09
C ALA A 139 -34.99 -31.88 -3.06
N TYR A 140 -34.11 -32.87 -3.14
CA TYR A 140 -34.48 -34.30 -3.06
C TYR A 140 -35.03 -34.68 -1.69
N GLU A 141 -34.34 -34.31 -0.60
CA GLU A 141 -34.83 -34.55 0.76
C GLU A 141 -36.18 -33.88 1.01
N VAL A 142 -36.35 -32.64 0.55
CA VAL A 142 -37.62 -31.91 0.66
C VAL A 142 -38.73 -32.58 -0.17
N ALA A 143 -38.42 -33.13 -1.35
CA ALA A 143 -39.37 -33.89 -2.17
C ALA A 143 -39.80 -35.19 -1.47
N ILE A 144 -38.88 -35.91 -0.80
CA ILE A 144 -39.20 -37.09 0.02
C ILE A 144 -40.12 -36.70 1.18
N ASP A 145 -39.83 -35.60 1.88
CA ASP A 145 -40.65 -35.12 3.00
C ASP A 145 -42.07 -34.75 2.55
N ALA A 146 -42.19 -34.14 1.36
CA ALA A 146 -43.47 -33.86 0.73
C ALA A 146 -44.24 -35.15 0.39
N LEU A 147 -43.57 -36.16 -0.18
CA LEU A 147 -44.15 -37.46 -0.51
C LEU A 147 -44.64 -38.22 0.73
N GLN A 148 -43.86 -38.22 1.81
CA GLN A 148 -44.20 -38.92 3.04
C GLN A 148 -45.27 -38.19 3.88
N SER A 149 -45.65 -36.97 3.49
CA SER A 149 -46.55 -36.09 4.25
C SER A 149 -46.08 -35.87 5.70
N ARG A 150 -44.77 -35.97 5.96
CA ARG A 150 -44.16 -35.84 7.30
C ARG A 150 -43.70 -34.42 7.62
N SER A 151 -43.75 -33.52 6.64
CA SER A 151 -43.48 -32.10 6.84
C SER A 151 -44.38 -31.51 7.92
N VAL A 152 -43.76 -30.81 8.88
CA VAL A 152 -44.45 -30.03 9.92
C VAL A 152 -45.34 -28.93 9.32
N PHE A 153 -45.09 -28.57 8.06
CA PHE A 153 -45.74 -27.48 7.31
C PHE A 153 -46.71 -27.96 6.21
N GLY A 154 -46.85 -29.27 6.01
CA GLY A 154 -47.66 -29.87 4.93
C GLY A 154 -46.91 -30.01 3.58
N SER A 155 -47.51 -30.74 2.64
CA SER A 155 -46.97 -31.02 1.29
C SER A 155 -46.72 -29.76 0.46
N VAL A 156 -47.63 -28.77 0.54
CA VAL A 156 -47.57 -27.51 -0.23
C VAL A 156 -46.30 -26.70 0.09
N GLU A 157 -45.91 -26.58 1.36
CA GLU A 157 -44.71 -25.85 1.74
C GLU A 157 -43.43 -26.61 1.34
N GLY A 158 -43.48 -27.95 1.38
CA GLY A 158 -42.42 -28.80 0.84
C GLY A 158 -42.19 -28.54 -0.66
N PHE A 159 -43.25 -28.49 -1.46
CA PHE A 159 -43.14 -28.15 -2.88
C PHE A 159 -42.62 -26.73 -3.14
N ARG A 160 -43.01 -25.73 -2.33
CA ARG A 160 -42.47 -24.35 -2.44
C ARG A 160 -40.99 -24.28 -2.14
N MET A 161 -40.55 -24.96 -1.08
CA MET A 161 -39.14 -25.05 -0.72
C MET A 161 -38.34 -25.81 -1.80
N CYS A 162 -38.87 -26.94 -2.28
CA CYS A 162 -38.28 -27.70 -3.39
C CYS A 162 -38.16 -26.85 -4.66
N TYR A 163 -39.21 -26.11 -5.02
CA TYR A 163 -39.19 -25.15 -6.13
C TYR A 163 -38.09 -24.10 -5.96
N ALA A 164 -37.99 -23.46 -4.79
CA ALA A 164 -36.95 -22.46 -4.52
C ALA A 164 -35.54 -23.04 -4.65
N LEU A 165 -35.31 -24.26 -4.14
CA LEU A 165 -34.03 -24.97 -4.25
C LEU A 165 -33.70 -25.38 -5.69
N LEU A 166 -34.70 -25.83 -6.46
CA LEU A 166 -34.53 -26.16 -7.88
C LEU A 166 -34.23 -24.93 -8.73
N VAL A 167 -34.90 -23.81 -8.48
CA VAL A 167 -34.58 -22.52 -9.13
C VAL A 167 -33.16 -22.06 -8.76
N ALA A 168 -32.69 -22.35 -7.54
CA ALA A 168 -31.31 -22.06 -7.12
C ALA A 168 -30.29 -22.95 -7.83
N ALA A 169 -30.55 -24.25 -7.91
CA ALA A 169 -29.72 -25.18 -8.68
C ALA A 169 -29.68 -24.83 -10.17
N ARG A 170 -30.78 -24.29 -10.71
CA ARG A 170 -30.92 -23.89 -12.12
C ARG A 170 -30.20 -22.57 -12.42
N GLY A 171 -30.22 -21.61 -11.50
CA GLY A 171 -29.62 -20.28 -11.65
C GLY A 171 -30.56 -19.23 -12.23
N GLU A 172 -31.89 -19.44 -12.19
CA GLU A 172 -32.91 -18.52 -12.76
C GLU A 172 -33.41 -17.46 -11.77
N PHE A 173 -32.51 -16.84 -11.01
CA PHE A 173 -32.87 -15.70 -10.18
C PHE A 173 -32.54 -14.39 -10.90
N ASN A 174 -33.52 -13.48 -11.00
CA ASN A 174 -33.25 -12.04 -11.19
C ASN A 174 -32.61 -11.42 -9.94
N ASP A 175 -32.49 -12.20 -8.86
CA ASP A 175 -31.72 -11.85 -7.68
C ASP A 175 -30.23 -12.07 -7.98
N PRO A 176 -29.42 -11.00 -7.97
CA PRO A 176 -28.00 -11.07 -8.30
C PRO A 176 -27.20 -11.99 -7.36
N PHE A 177 -27.75 -12.42 -6.23
CA PHE A 177 -27.07 -13.28 -5.24
C PHE A 177 -27.15 -14.79 -5.52
N LEU A 178 -27.88 -15.24 -6.56
CA LEU A 178 -28.14 -16.66 -6.85
C LEU A 178 -27.76 -17.07 -8.30
N VAL A 179 -26.80 -16.37 -8.92
CA VAL A 179 -26.50 -16.42 -10.37
C VAL A 179 -25.62 -17.61 -10.81
N ALA A 180 -25.27 -18.55 -9.94
CA ALA A 180 -24.38 -19.66 -10.27
C ALA A 180 -25.12 -21.01 -10.28
N GLY A 181 -25.97 -21.24 -11.29
CA GLY A 181 -26.66 -22.52 -11.48
C GLY A 181 -26.27 -23.26 -12.76
N ILE A 182 -26.88 -24.42 -13.00
CA ILE A 182 -26.59 -25.30 -14.15
C ILE A 182 -26.82 -24.61 -15.51
N GLN A 183 -27.72 -23.61 -15.60
CA GLN A 183 -27.85 -22.80 -16.82
C GLN A 183 -26.67 -21.88 -17.08
N PHE A 184 -26.00 -21.39 -16.03
CA PHE A 184 -24.77 -20.63 -16.19
C PHE A 184 -23.66 -21.53 -16.74
N LEU A 185 -23.56 -22.78 -16.27
CA LEU A 185 -22.65 -23.77 -16.88
C LEU A 185 -22.94 -23.95 -18.37
N ALA A 186 -24.22 -24.07 -18.74
CA ALA A 186 -24.63 -24.17 -20.15
C ALA A 186 -24.25 -22.91 -20.96
N SER A 187 -24.29 -21.73 -20.36
CA SER A 187 -23.91 -20.46 -21.01
C SER A 187 -22.40 -20.27 -21.19
N LEU A 188 -21.58 -20.90 -20.34
CA LEU A 188 -20.12 -20.92 -20.46
C LEU A 188 -19.64 -21.90 -21.55
N LEU A 189 -20.50 -22.83 -21.96
CA LEU A 189 -20.22 -23.69 -23.10
C LEU A 189 -20.36 -22.86 -24.38
N PRO A 190 -19.41 -22.94 -25.32
CA PRO A 190 -19.36 -22.11 -26.51
C PRO A 190 -20.53 -22.43 -27.44
N THR A 191 -21.66 -21.77 -27.21
CA THR A 191 -22.72 -21.60 -28.19
C THR A 191 -22.47 -20.27 -28.91
N SER A 192 -22.54 -20.29 -30.25
CA SER A 192 -22.18 -19.19 -31.14
C SER A 192 -22.67 -17.82 -30.65
N ILE A 193 -21.71 -16.98 -30.23
CA ILE A 193 -21.90 -15.66 -29.63
C ILE A 193 -22.29 -14.65 -30.72
N GLY A 194 -23.46 -14.01 -30.56
CA GLY A 194 -23.92 -12.89 -31.37
C GLY A 194 -24.34 -11.71 -30.50
N ASP A 195 -23.55 -10.65 -30.55
CA ASP A 195 -23.91 -9.24 -30.41
C ASP A 195 -24.74 -8.79 -29.20
N SER A 196 -24.04 -8.45 -28.09
CA SER A 196 -23.99 -7.05 -27.62
C SER A 196 -22.98 -6.94 -26.46
N LEU A 197 -21.69 -6.79 -26.77
CA LEU A 197 -20.63 -6.76 -25.77
C LEU A 197 -20.14 -5.32 -25.58
N GLN A 198 -20.55 -4.68 -24.49
CA GLN A 198 -19.52 -3.93 -23.78
C GLN A 198 -18.51 -4.97 -23.30
N PRO A 199 -17.21 -4.81 -23.59
CA PRO A 199 -16.20 -5.75 -23.11
C PRO A 199 -16.30 -5.81 -21.59
N SER A 200 -16.25 -7.02 -21.02
CA SER A 200 -16.24 -7.17 -19.58
C SER A 200 -14.99 -6.55 -18.97
N ILE A 201 -15.00 -6.27 -17.67
CA ILE A 201 -13.80 -5.81 -16.98
C ILE A 201 -12.72 -6.87 -17.11
N GLN A 202 -13.04 -8.16 -16.96
CA GLN A 202 -12.04 -9.22 -17.11
C GLN A 202 -11.42 -9.22 -18.50
N ALA A 203 -12.22 -9.10 -19.56
CA ALA A 203 -11.71 -9.00 -20.93
C ALA A 203 -10.77 -7.80 -21.12
N SER A 204 -11.07 -6.69 -20.43
CA SER A 204 -10.22 -5.49 -20.43
C SER A 204 -8.93 -5.72 -19.66
N ILE A 205 -8.98 -6.37 -18.49
CA ILE A 205 -7.81 -6.79 -17.70
C ILE A 205 -6.93 -7.71 -18.54
N ASP A 206 -7.50 -8.73 -19.18
CA ASP A 206 -6.77 -9.72 -19.97
C ASP A 206 -6.04 -9.07 -21.15
N ALA A 207 -6.71 -8.13 -21.83
CA ALA A 207 -6.14 -7.39 -22.96
C ALA A 207 -5.09 -6.33 -22.54
N LEU A 208 -5.11 -5.89 -21.28
CA LEU A 208 -4.22 -4.85 -20.79
C LEU A 208 -2.76 -5.32 -20.70
N PRO A 209 -1.76 -4.59 -21.21
CA PRO A 209 -0.36 -4.91 -20.96
C PRO A 209 -0.01 -4.88 -19.45
N THR A 210 1.01 -5.62 -19.04
CA THR A 210 1.53 -5.59 -17.66
C THR A 210 2.03 -4.17 -17.30
N GLY A 211 1.65 -3.68 -16.12
CA GLY A 211 2.01 -2.38 -15.57
C GLY A 211 1.07 -1.23 -15.97
N GLU A 212 0.12 -1.48 -16.87
CA GLU A 212 -0.80 -0.45 -17.37
C GLU A 212 -1.98 -0.21 -16.43
N THR A 213 -2.72 0.87 -16.70
CA THR A 213 -3.89 1.30 -15.91
C THR A 213 -5.20 1.05 -16.63
N LEU A 214 -6.12 0.33 -15.97
CA LEU A 214 -7.52 0.24 -16.32
C LEU A 214 -8.31 1.31 -15.58
N VAL A 215 -8.89 2.26 -16.32
CA VAL A 215 -9.76 3.31 -15.79
C VAL A 215 -11.21 2.86 -15.91
N LEU A 216 -11.96 2.90 -14.80
CA LEU A 216 -13.36 2.54 -14.73
C LEU A 216 -14.19 3.81 -14.53
N GLU A 217 -15.22 3.98 -15.36
CA GLU A 217 -16.20 5.05 -15.19
C GLU A 217 -17.11 4.78 -13.97
N PRO A 218 -17.90 5.77 -13.52
CA PRO A 218 -18.92 5.57 -12.50
C PRO A 218 -19.91 4.48 -12.92
N GLY A 219 -20.20 3.54 -12.02
CA GLY A 219 -21.10 2.44 -12.33
C GLY A 219 -20.96 1.26 -11.38
N ILE A 220 -21.96 0.38 -11.39
CA ILE A 220 -21.92 -0.89 -10.65
C ILE A 220 -21.55 -1.99 -11.63
N TYR A 221 -20.37 -2.56 -11.43
CA TYR A 221 -19.83 -3.66 -12.21
C TYR A 221 -19.98 -4.95 -11.45
N ARG A 222 -20.75 -5.88 -12.01
CA ARG A 222 -21.04 -7.18 -11.41
C ARG A 222 -20.24 -8.27 -12.11
N GLU A 223 -18.98 -8.39 -11.72
CA GLU A 223 -18.06 -9.35 -12.30
C GLU A 223 -17.06 -9.81 -11.23
N ARG A 224 -16.68 -11.08 -11.30
CA ARG A 224 -15.58 -11.60 -10.50
C ARG A 224 -14.29 -11.38 -11.27
N LEU A 225 -13.34 -10.69 -10.65
CA LEU A 225 -12.08 -10.36 -11.30
C LEU A 225 -10.98 -11.31 -10.85
N LEU A 226 -10.23 -11.84 -11.81
CA LEU A 226 -8.98 -12.54 -11.58
C LEU A 226 -7.82 -11.69 -12.12
N ILE A 227 -6.87 -11.39 -11.25
CA ILE A 227 -5.67 -10.61 -11.57
C ILE A 227 -4.44 -11.48 -11.35
N THR A 228 -3.64 -11.66 -12.41
CA THR A 228 -2.47 -12.54 -12.46
C THR A 228 -1.20 -11.82 -12.94
N LYS A 229 -1.25 -10.50 -13.08
CA LYS A 229 -0.16 -9.64 -13.61
C LYS A 229 -0.22 -8.25 -13.00
N ASP A 230 0.86 -7.49 -13.14
CA ASP A 230 0.89 -6.10 -12.69
C ASP A 230 -0.14 -5.27 -13.45
N ILE A 231 -1.00 -4.56 -12.72
CA ILE A 231 -1.97 -3.61 -13.27
C ILE A 231 -2.32 -2.56 -12.21
N THR A 232 -2.84 -1.43 -12.67
CA THR A 232 -3.58 -0.48 -11.83
C THR A 232 -5.05 -0.48 -12.22
N ILE A 233 -5.97 -0.56 -11.25
CA ILE A 233 -7.41 -0.35 -11.46
C ILE A 233 -7.83 0.93 -10.75
N ARG A 234 -8.38 1.89 -11.48
CA ARG A 234 -8.73 3.20 -10.94
C ARG A 234 -10.16 3.60 -11.31
N GLY A 235 -10.98 3.93 -10.32
CA GLY A 235 -12.25 4.63 -10.54
C GLY A 235 -12.03 6.11 -10.87
N THR A 236 -12.84 6.69 -11.74
CA THR A 236 -12.72 8.12 -12.13
C THR A 236 -13.25 9.08 -11.06
N SER A 237 -14.04 8.60 -10.11
CA SER A 237 -14.65 9.34 -9.02
C SER A 237 -14.15 8.87 -7.66
N GLN A 238 -14.17 9.75 -6.65
CA GLN A 238 -13.75 9.39 -5.30
C GLN A 238 -14.72 8.35 -4.70
N ALA A 239 -14.21 7.26 -4.15
CA ALA A 239 -15.04 6.24 -3.52
C ALA A 239 -15.75 6.80 -2.28
N GLY A 240 -17.03 6.47 -2.10
CA GLY A 240 -17.84 6.87 -0.94
C GLY A 240 -18.61 8.19 -1.04
N ASP A 241 -18.64 8.85 -2.20
CA ASP A 241 -19.37 10.12 -2.42
C ASP A 241 -20.89 9.97 -2.69
N GLY A 242 -21.37 8.75 -2.89
CA GLY A 242 -22.78 8.38 -2.99
C GLY A 242 -23.50 8.75 -4.29
N THR A 243 -22.90 9.49 -5.24
CA THR A 243 -23.60 9.87 -6.49
C THR A 243 -22.92 9.44 -7.78
N GLU A 244 -21.61 9.19 -7.77
CA GLU A 244 -20.88 8.80 -8.98
C GLU A 244 -19.83 7.70 -8.73
N GLU A 245 -20.02 6.81 -7.76
CA GLU A 245 -18.99 5.81 -7.43
C GLU A 245 -18.79 4.70 -8.49
N THR A 246 -17.54 4.29 -8.67
CA THR A 246 -17.17 3.01 -9.30
C THR A 246 -17.28 1.89 -8.26
N VAL A 247 -18.25 0.99 -8.45
CA VAL A 247 -18.53 -0.12 -7.52
C VAL A 247 -18.24 -1.45 -8.20
N LEU A 248 -17.34 -2.24 -7.60
CA LEU A 248 -17.14 -3.65 -7.93
C LEU A 248 -17.95 -4.50 -6.96
N GLU A 249 -18.91 -5.26 -7.49
CA GLU A 249 -19.88 -6.03 -6.71
C GLU A 249 -19.85 -7.51 -7.12
N SER A 250 -19.80 -8.40 -6.12
CA SER A 250 -19.89 -9.86 -6.33
C SER A 250 -21.01 -10.46 -5.50
N VAL A 251 -21.13 -11.78 -5.57
CA VAL A 251 -22.09 -12.59 -4.83
C VAL A 251 -21.57 -12.94 -3.44
N ALA A 252 -22.48 -13.06 -2.47
CA ALA A 252 -22.20 -13.13 -1.02
C ALA A 252 -21.32 -14.30 -0.54
N TRP A 253 -20.97 -15.25 -1.41
CA TRP A 253 -20.18 -16.44 -1.08
C TRP A 253 -18.81 -16.51 -1.75
N ASP A 254 -18.46 -15.58 -2.65
CA ASP A 254 -17.18 -15.61 -3.38
C ASP A 254 -16.43 -14.27 -3.25
N ALA A 255 -15.15 -14.25 -3.61
CA ALA A 255 -14.37 -13.02 -3.67
C ALA A 255 -14.93 -12.07 -4.76
N VAL A 256 -14.87 -10.75 -4.52
CA VAL A 256 -15.06 -9.78 -5.61
C VAL A 256 -13.84 -9.82 -6.54
N ILE A 257 -12.65 -9.82 -5.94
CA ILE A 257 -11.39 -9.84 -6.67
C ILE A 257 -10.49 -10.93 -6.09
N THR A 258 -9.93 -11.75 -6.97
CA THR A 258 -8.86 -12.69 -6.65
C THR A 258 -7.58 -12.25 -7.33
N ILE A 259 -6.53 -12.06 -6.55
CA ILE A 259 -5.18 -11.77 -7.02
C ILE A 259 -4.33 -13.00 -6.71
N ALA A 260 -3.85 -13.66 -7.75
CA ALA A 260 -3.09 -14.89 -7.59
C ALA A 260 -2.03 -14.98 -8.68
N SER A 261 -0.78 -15.18 -8.28
CA SER A 261 0.33 -15.24 -9.21
C SER A 261 1.36 -16.29 -8.81
N ASP A 262 2.01 -16.87 -9.81
CA ASP A 262 3.18 -17.75 -9.66
C ASP A 262 4.52 -17.00 -9.82
N LYS A 263 4.45 -15.67 -9.97
CA LYS A 263 5.57 -14.72 -10.04
C LYS A 263 5.29 -13.50 -9.17
N PRO A 264 6.31 -12.73 -8.77
CA PRO A 264 6.12 -11.42 -8.16
C PRO A 264 5.23 -10.54 -9.04
N ILE A 265 4.14 -10.01 -8.49
CA ILE A 265 3.29 -9.01 -9.14
C ILE A 265 2.92 -7.86 -8.21
N ARG A 266 2.67 -6.69 -8.78
CA ARG A 266 2.17 -5.51 -8.07
C ARG A 266 0.82 -5.06 -8.62
N VAL A 267 -0.19 -5.00 -7.75
CA VAL A 267 -1.54 -4.57 -8.10
C VAL A 267 -1.90 -3.32 -7.32
N VAL A 268 -2.27 -2.26 -8.02
CA VAL A 268 -2.70 -0.99 -7.41
C VAL A 268 -4.20 -0.80 -7.64
N MET A 269 -4.95 -0.46 -6.60
CA MET A 269 -6.37 -0.10 -6.71
C MET A 269 -6.64 1.24 -6.05
N GLU A 270 -7.30 2.13 -6.79
CA GLU A 270 -7.55 3.49 -6.36
C GLU A 270 -9.01 3.88 -6.61
N ASN A 271 -9.63 4.59 -5.68
CA ASN A 271 -10.94 5.22 -5.88
C ASN A 271 -12.05 4.25 -6.30
N ILE A 272 -12.15 3.10 -5.64
CA ILE A 272 -13.20 2.10 -5.91
C ILE A 272 -13.92 1.66 -4.64
N THR A 273 -15.19 1.30 -4.79
CA THR A 273 -15.98 0.64 -3.74
C THR A 273 -16.09 -0.86 -4.05
N ILE A 274 -15.74 -1.72 -3.10
CA ILE A 274 -15.78 -3.18 -3.21
C ILE A 274 -16.84 -3.72 -2.24
N ARG A 275 -17.86 -4.41 -2.74
CA ARG A 275 -18.98 -4.85 -1.90
C ARG A 275 -19.65 -6.18 -2.27
N GLY A 276 -20.40 -6.71 -1.31
CA GLY A 276 -21.32 -7.83 -1.50
C GLY A 276 -20.65 -9.19 -1.67
N GLY A 277 -19.32 -9.27 -1.68
CA GLY A 277 -18.59 -10.53 -1.78
C GLY A 277 -18.58 -11.31 -0.46
N GLY A 278 -18.43 -12.64 -0.56
CA GLY A 278 -17.97 -13.46 0.56
C GLY A 278 -16.62 -12.97 1.09
N THR A 279 -15.74 -12.53 0.19
CA THR A 279 -14.55 -11.72 0.51
C THR A 279 -14.46 -10.55 -0.48
N GLY A 280 -13.94 -9.38 -0.09
CA GLY A 280 -13.68 -8.28 -1.00
C GLY A 280 -12.53 -8.64 -1.94
N ILE A 281 -11.32 -8.75 -1.39
CA ILE A 281 -10.12 -9.15 -2.12
C ILE A 281 -9.48 -10.37 -1.45
N ILE A 282 -9.13 -11.38 -2.26
CA ILE A 282 -8.20 -12.45 -1.87
C ILE A 282 -6.88 -12.20 -2.60
N ALA A 283 -5.78 -12.03 -1.86
CA ALA A 283 -4.44 -11.89 -2.41
C ALA A 283 -3.55 -13.04 -1.92
N ARG A 284 -3.02 -13.85 -2.84
CA ARG A 284 -2.19 -15.00 -2.47
C ARG A 284 -1.06 -15.26 -3.45
N SER A 285 0.10 -15.64 -2.94
CA SER A 285 1.15 -16.27 -3.75
C SER A 285 0.82 -17.74 -3.98
N ILE A 286 1.05 -18.25 -5.20
CA ILE A 286 0.79 -19.66 -5.54
C ILE A 286 2.05 -20.54 -5.33
N ARG A 287 3.23 -19.92 -5.21
CA ARG A 287 4.53 -20.60 -5.05
C ARG A 287 5.43 -19.81 -4.10
N ASP A 288 6.40 -20.49 -3.50
CA ASP A 288 7.36 -19.93 -2.51
C ASP A 288 8.23 -18.77 -3.04
N GLU A 289 8.30 -18.56 -4.36
CA GLU A 289 9.04 -17.44 -4.97
C GLU A 289 8.12 -16.33 -5.48
N ALA A 290 6.80 -16.52 -5.43
CA ALA A 290 5.83 -15.53 -5.87
C ALA A 290 5.47 -14.60 -4.71
N THR A 291 5.39 -13.31 -4.99
CA THR A 291 4.90 -12.31 -4.03
C THR A 291 3.76 -11.53 -4.67
N VAL A 292 2.77 -11.14 -3.88
CA VAL A 292 1.72 -10.22 -4.32
C VAL A 292 1.85 -8.94 -3.51
N ASP A 293 2.16 -7.85 -4.19
CA ASP A 293 2.22 -6.51 -3.59
C ASP A 293 0.94 -5.73 -3.94
N LEU A 294 0.03 -5.60 -2.99
CA LEU A 294 -1.27 -4.95 -3.16
C LEU A 294 -1.26 -3.55 -2.53
N VAL A 295 -1.50 -2.53 -3.34
CA VAL A 295 -1.62 -1.14 -2.87
C VAL A 295 -3.05 -0.65 -3.04
N LEU A 296 -3.68 -0.23 -1.95
CA LEU A 296 -5.04 0.29 -1.90
C LEU A 296 -5.03 1.75 -1.47
N ARG A 297 -5.62 2.63 -2.28
CA ARG A 297 -5.74 4.06 -1.98
C ARG A 297 -7.17 4.52 -2.15
N ASP A 298 -7.74 5.12 -1.11
CA ASP A 298 -9.11 5.64 -1.17
C ASP A 298 -10.12 4.56 -1.60
N VAL A 299 -9.95 3.34 -1.08
CA VAL A 299 -10.82 2.19 -1.36
C VAL A 299 -11.83 2.02 -0.24
N VAL A 300 -13.10 1.78 -0.60
CA VAL A 300 -14.18 1.52 0.35
C VAL A 300 -14.59 0.05 0.28
N PHE A 301 -14.45 -0.68 1.38
CA PHE A 301 -15.00 -2.03 1.54
C PHE A 301 -16.33 -1.97 2.27
N LEU A 302 -17.41 -2.43 1.63
CA LEU A 302 -18.76 -2.33 2.18
C LEU A 302 -19.44 -3.70 2.20
N GLU A 303 -19.97 -4.11 3.35
CA GLU A 303 -20.88 -5.27 3.48
C GLU A 303 -20.34 -6.62 2.94
N ASN A 304 -19.01 -6.83 2.94
CA ASN A 304 -18.43 -8.12 2.56
C ASN A 304 -18.41 -9.11 3.74
N GLY A 305 -18.32 -10.40 3.44
CA GLY A 305 -18.01 -11.42 4.45
C GLY A 305 -16.66 -11.15 5.11
N GLY A 306 -15.59 -11.01 4.33
CA GLY A 306 -14.33 -10.39 4.75
C GLY A 306 -13.90 -9.31 3.77
N ALA A 307 -13.27 -8.22 4.18
CA ALA A 307 -12.79 -7.22 3.23
C ALA A 307 -11.52 -7.71 2.52
N LEU A 308 -10.52 -8.15 3.28
CA LEU A 308 -9.22 -8.62 2.79
C LEU A 308 -8.88 -10.01 3.35
N ALA A 309 -8.42 -10.90 2.48
CA ALA A 309 -7.74 -12.14 2.85
C ALA A 309 -6.40 -12.21 2.12
N VAL A 310 -5.31 -12.27 2.88
CA VAL A 310 -3.94 -12.17 2.38
C VAL A 310 -3.15 -13.37 2.87
N GLU A 311 -2.55 -14.10 1.95
CA GLU A 311 -1.87 -15.37 2.24
C GLU A 311 -0.48 -15.45 1.57
N GLY A 312 0.39 -16.26 2.16
CA GLY A 312 1.71 -16.59 1.60
C GLY A 312 2.76 -15.52 1.89
N ASP A 313 3.49 -15.10 0.86
CA ASP A 313 4.57 -14.10 0.91
C ASP A 313 4.10 -12.79 0.25
N SER A 314 3.00 -12.23 0.75
CA SER A 314 2.32 -11.07 0.14
C SER A 314 2.39 -9.82 1.03
N SER A 315 2.35 -8.64 0.43
CA SER A 315 2.26 -7.35 1.15
C SER A 315 0.99 -6.60 0.78
N VAL A 316 0.41 -5.87 1.74
CA VAL A 316 -0.72 -4.97 1.52
C VAL A 316 -0.45 -3.62 2.16
N GLU A 317 -0.49 -2.56 1.36
CA GLU A 317 -0.48 -1.16 1.79
C GLU A 317 -1.89 -0.57 1.62
N CYS A 318 -2.52 -0.12 2.70
CA CYS A 318 -3.80 0.59 2.64
C CYS A 318 -3.62 2.03 3.13
N SER A 319 -3.98 2.99 2.29
CA SER A 319 -3.95 4.42 2.63
C SER A 319 -5.31 5.06 2.41
N ASN A 320 -5.82 5.76 3.43
CA ASN A 320 -7.13 6.44 3.39
C ASN A 320 -8.30 5.50 3.03
N CYS A 321 -8.22 4.21 3.37
CA CYS A 321 -9.27 3.25 3.07
C CYS A 321 -10.36 3.25 4.15
N ARG A 322 -11.59 2.88 3.77
CA ARG A 322 -12.72 2.74 4.70
C ARG A 322 -13.28 1.32 4.67
N PHE A 323 -13.40 0.69 5.83
CA PHE A 323 -13.99 -0.63 6.01
C PHE A 323 -15.28 -0.50 6.80
N ASP A 324 -16.41 -0.71 6.14
CA ASP A 324 -17.74 -0.51 6.71
C ASP A 324 -18.59 -1.78 6.63
N SER A 325 -19.08 -2.23 7.78
CA SER A 325 -20.09 -3.28 7.87
C SER A 325 -19.65 -4.65 7.28
N ASN A 326 -18.35 -4.92 7.22
CA ASN A 326 -17.79 -6.22 6.83
C ASN A 326 -17.79 -7.20 8.03
N LYS A 327 -17.75 -8.54 7.80
CA LYS A 327 -17.62 -9.54 8.90
C LYS A 327 -16.17 -9.92 9.26
N SER A 328 -15.17 -9.54 8.46
CA SER A 328 -13.74 -9.35 8.81
C SER A 328 -13.19 -8.16 8.01
N VAL A 329 -12.20 -7.45 8.54
CA VAL A 329 -11.44 -6.42 7.82
C VAL A 329 -10.27 -7.05 7.10
N VAL A 330 -9.42 -7.77 7.83
CA VAL A 330 -8.26 -8.43 7.26
C VAL A 330 -8.01 -9.77 7.92
N TYR A 331 -7.73 -10.77 7.09
CA TYR A 331 -7.17 -12.06 7.49
C TYR A 331 -5.78 -12.17 6.85
N ALA A 332 -4.73 -12.32 7.65
CA ALA A 332 -3.35 -12.43 7.18
C ALA A 332 -2.68 -13.70 7.72
N SER A 333 -2.08 -14.51 6.84
CA SER A 333 -1.46 -15.80 7.17
C SER A 333 -0.24 -16.06 6.27
N GLY A 334 0.83 -16.63 6.83
CA GLY A 334 2.13 -16.76 6.16
C GLY A 334 3.12 -15.66 6.57
N ASN A 335 4.01 -15.25 5.65
CA ASN A 335 4.96 -14.14 5.85
C ASN A 335 4.39 -12.84 5.25
N VAL A 336 3.17 -12.50 5.68
CA VAL A 336 2.42 -11.36 5.13
C VAL A 336 2.75 -10.08 5.88
N ILE A 337 2.89 -8.97 5.16
CA ILE A 337 3.00 -7.62 5.74
C ILE A 337 1.72 -6.85 5.43
N VAL A 338 1.05 -6.30 6.45
CA VAL A 338 -0.15 -5.47 6.29
C VAL A 338 0.09 -4.12 6.95
N ASP A 339 0.05 -3.05 6.15
CA ASP A 339 0.27 -1.68 6.61
C ASP A 339 -0.98 -0.82 6.36
N PHE A 340 -1.62 -0.34 7.43
CA PHE A 340 -2.78 0.55 7.35
C PHE A 340 -2.40 1.97 7.80
N THR A 341 -2.64 2.95 6.94
CA THR A 341 -2.36 4.37 7.23
C THR A 341 -3.62 5.22 7.01
N ARG A 342 -4.07 5.92 8.06
CA ARG A 342 -5.26 6.79 8.02
C ARG A 342 -6.54 6.06 7.56
N CYS A 343 -6.68 4.80 7.94
CA CYS A 343 -7.86 3.99 7.59
C CYS A 343 -8.97 4.13 8.65
N GLU A 344 -10.23 4.03 8.23
CA GLU A 344 -11.39 3.96 9.11
C GLU A 344 -12.02 2.56 9.11
N ILE A 345 -12.26 1.99 10.28
CA ILE A 345 -12.84 0.66 10.45
C ILE A 345 -14.07 0.75 11.36
N ARG A 346 -15.26 0.49 10.80
CA ARG A 346 -16.52 0.64 11.53
C ARG A 346 -17.59 -0.40 11.20
N GLY A 347 -18.60 -0.47 12.08
CA GLY A 347 -19.82 -1.25 11.84
C GLY A 347 -19.58 -2.77 11.78
N TYR A 348 -18.41 -3.20 12.23
CA TYR A 348 -17.96 -4.58 12.17
C TYR A 348 -18.90 -5.53 12.92
N ARG A 349 -19.22 -6.69 12.35
CA ARG A 349 -20.06 -7.73 13.00
C ARG A 349 -19.36 -9.08 13.02
N ALA A 350 -18.29 -9.14 13.81
CA ALA A 350 -17.44 -10.31 13.94
C ALA A 350 -18.16 -11.59 14.35
N THR A 351 -17.63 -12.70 13.83
CA THR A 351 -17.58 -13.96 14.58
C THR A 351 -16.32 -13.98 15.45
N LEU A 352 -16.02 -15.11 16.11
CA LEU A 352 -14.95 -15.25 17.12
C LEU A 352 -13.53 -14.81 16.67
N LEU A 353 -13.26 -14.75 15.36
CA LEU A 353 -11.92 -14.52 14.80
C LEU A 353 -11.48 -13.05 14.78
N GLY A 354 -12.40 -12.10 15.02
CA GLY A 354 -12.11 -10.67 15.07
C GLY A 354 -11.89 -9.97 13.73
N SER A 355 -11.82 -8.63 13.76
CA SER A 355 -11.80 -7.78 12.55
C SER A 355 -10.49 -7.91 11.78
N ALA A 356 -9.36 -7.79 12.48
CA ALA A 356 -8.05 -8.13 11.95
C ALA A 356 -7.57 -9.42 12.62
N TYR A 357 -7.40 -10.49 11.84
CA TYR A 357 -6.88 -11.77 12.32
C TYR A 357 -5.52 -12.03 11.67
N ILE A 358 -4.46 -11.98 12.48
CA ILE A 358 -3.06 -12.09 12.03
C ILE A 358 -2.47 -13.35 12.63
N GLN A 359 -1.93 -14.24 11.80
CA GLN A 359 -1.33 -15.49 12.25
C GLN A 359 -0.02 -15.83 11.53
N ASP A 360 0.62 -16.92 11.97
CA ASP A 360 1.93 -17.35 11.50
C ASP A 360 2.98 -16.24 11.70
N SER A 361 3.79 -15.93 10.69
CA SER A 361 4.81 -14.87 10.73
C SER A 361 4.29 -13.52 10.25
N ALA A 362 2.98 -13.34 10.11
CA ALA A 362 2.42 -12.11 9.55
C ALA A 362 2.60 -10.92 10.50
N SER A 363 2.82 -9.73 9.92
CA SER A 363 2.94 -8.45 10.62
C SER A 363 1.81 -7.50 10.25
N LEU A 364 1.31 -6.77 11.25
CA LEU A 364 0.31 -5.73 11.09
C LEU A 364 0.83 -4.40 11.63
N SER A 365 1.03 -3.40 10.78
CA SER A 365 1.29 -2.03 11.20
C SER A 365 0.07 -1.15 10.97
N MET A 366 -0.27 -0.31 11.94
CA MET A 366 -1.37 0.64 11.81
C MET A 366 -0.97 2.00 12.34
N THR A 367 -1.12 3.02 11.49
CA THR A 367 -0.75 4.40 11.79
C THR A 367 -1.93 5.34 11.55
N ALA A 368 -2.26 6.17 12.55
CA ALA A 368 -3.34 7.15 12.46
C ALA A 368 -4.70 6.57 12.04
N CYS A 369 -4.96 5.30 12.38
CA CYS A 369 -6.20 4.60 12.03
C CYS A 369 -7.28 4.83 13.08
N ARG A 370 -8.55 4.79 12.67
CA ARG A 370 -9.69 4.94 13.56
C ARG A 370 -10.60 3.71 13.52
N PHE A 371 -10.96 3.22 14.70
CA PHE A 371 -11.86 2.10 14.89
C PHE A 371 -13.04 2.50 15.75
N PHE A 372 -14.27 2.37 15.25
CA PHE A 372 -15.45 2.75 16.02
C PHE A 372 -16.68 1.91 15.73
N GLU A 373 -17.55 1.76 16.73
CA GLU A 373 -18.84 1.06 16.60
C GLU A 373 -18.72 -0.41 16.12
N ASN A 374 -17.70 -1.11 16.61
CA ASN A 374 -17.39 -2.47 16.19
C ASN A 374 -17.98 -3.52 17.16
N PHE A 375 -18.69 -4.51 16.62
CA PHE A 375 -19.31 -5.62 17.34
C PHE A 375 -18.43 -6.87 17.24
N GLY A 376 -17.58 -7.09 18.26
CA GLY A 376 -16.73 -8.29 18.39
C GLY A 376 -15.27 -7.93 18.66
N ASN A 377 -14.38 -8.93 18.56
CA ASN A 377 -12.94 -8.72 18.76
C ASN A 377 -12.41 -7.85 17.62
N LEU A 378 -11.65 -6.81 17.91
CA LEU A 378 -11.17 -5.91 16.87
C LEU A 378 -9.89 -6.44 16.22
N ILE A 379 -8.86 -6.73 17.00
CA ILE A 379 -7.62 -7.36 16.52
C ILE A 379 -7.36 -8.65 17.27
N VAL A 380 -7.00 -9.70 16.55
CA VAL A 380 -6.63 -11.01 17.09
C VAL A 380 -5.28 -11.42 16.49
N LEU A 381 -4.28 -11.60 17.36
CA LEU A 381 -2.95 -12.04 17.00
C LEU A 381 -2.75 -13.48 17.47
N ALA A 382 -2.39 -14.37 16.55
CA ALA A 382 -1.94 -15.72 16.89
C ALA A 382 -0.47 -15.70 17.39
N PRO A 383 0.05 -16.81 17.94
CA PRO A 383 1.46 -16.91 18.28
C PRO A 383 2.33 -16.68 17.03
N SER A 384 3.48 -16.03 17.19
CA SER A 384 4.42 -15.62 16.13
C SER A 384 4.03 -14.40 15.28
N ALA A 385 2.77 -13.95 15.33
CA ALA A 385 2.38 -12.72 14.66
C ALA A 385 2.95 -11.48 15.38
N SER A 386 3.15 -10.39 14.64
CA SER A 386 3.59 -9.10 15.21
C SER A 386 2.62 -7.98 14.87
N MET A 387 2.54 -6.99 15.76
CA MET A 387 1.69 -5.83 15.55
C MET A 387 2.32 -4.54 16.08
N GLN A 388 2.15 -3.45 15.33
CA GLN A 388 2.48 -2.09 15.73
C GLN A 388 1.25 -1.18 15.58
N LEU A 389 0.93 -0.41 16.62
CA LEU A 389 -0.16 0.59 16.60
C LEU A 389 0.39 1.98 16.95
N VAL A 390 0.31 2.94 16.04
CA VAL A 390 0.82 4.30 16.23
C VAL A 390 -0.31 5.30 16.02
N ASN A 391 -0.57 6.16 17.01
CA ASN A 391 -1.57 7.23 16.93
C ASN A 391 -2.97 6.74 16.49
N CYS A 392 -3.35 5.51 16.84
CA CYS A 392 -4.66 4.96 16.50
C CYS A 392 -5.72 5.33 17.54
N ASP A 393 -6.95 5.51 17.08
CA ASP A 393 -8.12 5.79 17.92
C ASP A 393 -9.06 4.58 17.90
N ILE A 394 -9.31 3.98 19.06
CA ILE A 394 -10.19 2.82 19.24
C ILE A 394 -11.31 3.21 20.20
N GLU A 395 -12.52 3.37 19.68
CA GLU A 395 -13.69 3.82 20.43
C GLU A 395 -14.87 2.84 20.28
N ASN A 396 -15.74 2.78 21.29
CA ASN A 396 -17.05 2.11 21.19
C ASN A 396 -17.02 0.67 20.64
N THR A 397 -16.02 -0.11 21.05
CA THR A 397 -15.95 -1.54 20.72
C THR A 397 -16.76 -2.35 21.74
N TYR A 398 -17.62 -3.26 21.26
CA TYR A 398 -18.51 -4.04 22.13
C TYR A 398 -17.83 -5.25 22.79
N ALA A 399 -16.67 -5.71 22.28
CA ALA A 399 -15.89 -6.80 22.88
C ALA A 399 -14.43 -6.39 23.09
N HIS A 400 -13.46 -7.23 22.72
CA HIS A 400 -12.03 -6.97 22.93
C HIS A 400 -11.48 -6.06 21.83
N ALA A 401 -10.69 -5.05 22.18
CA ALA A 401 -9.90 -4.29 21.21
C ALA A 401 -8.74 -5.13 20.65
N ILE A 402 -7.99 -5.82 21.50
CA ILE A 402 -6.85 -6.66 21.06
C ILE A 402 -6.87 -7.97 21.83
N VAL A 403 -6.80 -9.09 21.13
CA VAL A 403 -6.68 -10.43 21.70
C VAL A 403 -5.37 -11.03 21.21
N VAL A 404 -4.50 -11.42 22.14
CA VAL A 404 -3.37 -12.29 21.79
C VAL A 404 -3.77 -13.70 22.15
N ALA A 405 -4.24 -14.43 21.14
CA ALA A 405 -4.77 -15.77 21.32
C ALA A 405 -3.60 -16.77 21.36
N GLY A 406 -3.54 -17.60 22.40
CA GLY A 406 -2.83 -18.88 22.33
C GLY A 406 -3.52 -19.85 21.35
N THR A 407 -3.05 -21.10 21.28
CA THR A 407 -3.41 -22.13 20.28
C THR A 407 -4.90 -22.53 20.16
N ASP A 408 -5.84 -21.93 20.89
CA ASP A 408 -7.28 -22.18 20.71
C ASP A 408 -8.14 -20.91 20.85
N PRO A 409 -8.58 -20.29 19.71
CA PRO A 409 -9.43 -19.11 19.71
C PRO A 409 -10.88 -19.38 20.19
N ASN A 410 -11.29 -20.64 20.40
CA ASN A 410 -12.66 -20.98 20.75
C ASN A 410 -13.00 -20.85 22.25
N ASN A 411 -12.02 -20.46 23.09
CA ASN A 411 -12.17 -20.41 24.54
C ASN A 411 -11.98 -18.98 25.11
N LEU A 412 -12.71 -18.00 24.53
CA LEU A 412 -12.67 -16.58 24.86
C LEU A 412 -13.96 -16.13 25.57
N ASN A 413 -14.11 -16.44 26.87
CA ASN A 413 -15.26 -16.00 27.70
C ASN A 413 -14.90 -14.92 28.74
N SER A 414 -13.89 -14.10 28.47
CA SER A 414 -13.51 -12.98 29.35
C SER A 414 -14.11 -11.66 28.85
N PRO A 415 -14.65 -10.78 29.71
CA PRO A 415 -15.21 -9.48 29.31
C PRO A 415 -14.19 -8.32 29.31
N CYS A 416 -12.90 -8.57 29.15
CA CYS A 416 -11.83 -7.56 29.24
C CYS A 416 -11.43 -7.00 27.86
N GLY A 417 -11.20 -5.70 27.69
CA GLY A 417 -10.83 -5.10 26.39
C GLY A 417 -9.52 -5.56 25.75
N VAL A 418 -8.56 -6.10 26.52
CA VAL A 418 -7.38 -6.79 25.97
C VAL A 418 -7.17 -8.09 26.73
N PHE A 419 -7.09 -9.20 26.01
CA PHE A 419 -6.95 -10.53 26.58
C PHE A 419 -5.67 -11.19 26.08
N MET A 420 -4.66 -11.28 26.94
CA MET A 420 -3.48 -12.11 26.71
C MET A 420 -3.64 -13.38 27.54
N ARG A 421 -3.72 -14.54 26.90
CA ARG A 421 -3.79 -15.82 27.60
C ARG A 421 -2.70 -16.74 27.10
N SER A 422 -1.67 -16.93 27.92
CA SER A 422 -0.80 -18.11 27.82
C SER A 422 -1.61 -19.31 28.32
N VAL A 423 -1.90 -20.28 27.45
CA VAL A 423 -2.63 -21.50 27.81
C VAL A 423 -1.62 -22.63 28.00
N GLY A 424 -1.30 -22.97 29.25
CA GLY A 424 -0.70 -24.25 29.62
C GLY A 424 0.64 -24.17 30.37
N ASP A 425 0.89 -25.16 31.23
CA ASP A 425 2.13 -25.39 32.01
C ASP A 425 3.31 -25.89 31.14
N GLU A 426 3.20 -25.84 29.80
CA GLU A 426 4.29 -26.16 28.88
C GLU A 426 4.98 -24.88 28.44
N ALA A 427 6.31 -24.94 28.25
CA ALA A 427 7.23 -23.82 28.12
C ALA A 427 6.64 -22.59 27.38
N PRO A 428 6.90 -21.35 27.85
CA PRO A 428 6.33 -20.15 27.26
C PRO A 428 6.64 -20.09 25.76
N LEU A 429 5.63 -20.39 24.93
CA LEU A 429 5.69 -20.08 23.51
C LEU A 429 5.91 -18.56 23.38
N PRO A 430 6.72 -18.10 22.40
CA PRO A 430 6.88 -16.68 22.16
C PRO A 430 5.49 -16.08 21.92
N LEU A 431 5.06 -15.22 22.85
CA LEU A 431 3.86 -14.41 22.66
C LEU A 431 4.10 -13.51 21.45
N GLY A 432 3.06 -13.24 20.66
CA GLY A 432 3.15 -12.24 19.61
C GLY A 432 3.64 -10.90 20.18
N THR A 433 4.51 -10.22 19.44
CA THR A 433 5.07 -8.93 19.88
C THR A 433 4.08 -7.82 19.57
N ILE A 434 3.69 -7.05 20.57
CA ILE A 434 2.88 -5.84 20.41
C ILE A 434 3.72 -4.65 20.82
N THR A 435 3.82 -3.67 19.93
CA THR A 435 4.33 -2.32 20.23
C THR A 435 3.30 -1.27 19.85
N GLY A 436 3.35 -0.09 20.46
CA GLY A 436 2.48 1.01 20.04
C GLY A 436 2.44 2.16 21.04
N TYR A 437 2.22 3.37 20.53
CA TYR A 437 2.27 4.62 21.30
C TYR A 437 1.27 5.64 20.76
N GLY A 438 0.87 6.60 21.62
CA GLY A 438 -0.06 7.67 21.24
C GLY A 438 -1.47 7.18 20.92
N ASN A 439 -1.81 5.93 21.26
CA ASN A 439 -3.11 5.38 20.94
C ASN A 439 -4.15 5.83 21.97
N THR A 440 -5.33 6.21 21.49
CA THR A 440 -6.48 6.47 22.34
C THR A 440 -7.36 5.23 22.34
N ILE A 441 -7.57 4.60 23.50
CA ILE A 441 -8.41 3.41 23.62
C ILE A 441 -9.51 3.71 24.65
N GLN A 442 -10.72 3.98 24.18
CA GLN A 442 -11.88 4.29 25.01
C GLN A 442 -12.84 3.08 25.09
N GLY A 443 -13.13 2.60 26.31
CA GLY A 443 -14.03 1.46 26.54
C GLY A 443 -13.73 0.67 27.81
N ASN A 444 -14.26 -0.57 27.92
CA ASN A 444 -13.95 -1.50 29.02
C ASN A 444 -12.53 -2.09 28.87
N VAL A 445 -11.51 -1.24 29.02
CA VAL A 445 -10.10 -1.60 28.94
C VAL A 445 -9.64 -2.17 30.29
N CYS A 446 -8.97 -3.32 30.31
CA CYS A 446 -8.47 -3.88 31.56
C CYS A 446 -7.17 -3.15 32.00
N PRO A 447 -7.11 -2.51 33.19
CA PRO A 447 -6.13 -1.45 33.48
C PRO A 447 -4.66 -1.87 33.56
N ALA A 448 -4.37 -3.17 33.72
CA ALA A 448 -3.02 -3.63 34.05
C ALA A 448 -2.15 -3.96 32.81
N THR A 449 -2.73 -4.03 31.62
CA THR A 449 -2.05 -4.54 30.41
C THR A 449 -1.89 -3.48 29.31
N LEU A 450 -2.34 -2.24 29.54
CA LEU A 450 -2.44 -1.22 28.48
C LEU A 450 -1.69 0.08 28.73
N LEU A 451 -0.98 0.24 29.87
CA LEU A 451 -0.25 1.49 30.09
C LEU A 451 0.67 1.82 28.91
N PHE A 452 1.39 0.83 28.38
CA PHE A 452 2.34 1.05 27.28
C PHE A 452 1.70 1.42 25.94
N LEU A 453 0.46 1.02 25.64
CA LEU A 453 -0.20 1.33 24.35
C LEU A 453 -0.85 2.70 24.32
N THR A 454 -1.29 3.17 25.49
CA THR A 454 -1.98 4.46 25.64
C THR A 454 -1.07 5.56 26.15
N ASP A 455 0.19 5.24 26.48
CA ASP A 455 1.15 6.26 26.83
C ASP A 455 1.27 7.20 25.60
N PRO A 456 1.07 8.51 25.79
CA PRO A 456 1.34 9.46 24.72
C PRO A 456 2.78 9.21 24.26
N ALA A 457 3.01 9.30 22.95
CA ALA A 457 4.38 9.25 22.46
C ALA A 457 5.22 10.23 23.28
N PRO A 458 6.38 9.81 23.78
CA PRO A 458 7.20 10.65 24.65
C PRO A 458 7.52 11.95 23.92
N SER A 459 7.42 13.06 24.62
CA SER A 459 7.88 14.36 24.12
C SER A 459 9.40 14.50 24.21
N GLU A 460 10.06 13.63 24.97
CA GLU A 460 11.51 13.60 25.18
C GLU A 460 12.01 12.15 25.16
N LEU A 461 13.05 11.88 24.36
CA LEU A 461 13.77 10.61 24.34
C LEU A 461 15.27 10.85 24.45
N THR A 462 15.98 9.87 25.01
CA THR A 462 17.45 9.86 25.03
C THR A 462 17.94 8.62 24.29
N VAL A 463 18.96 8.78 23.44
CA VAL A 463 19.57 7.71 22.64
C VAL A 463 21.00 7.51 23.09
N SER A 464 21.30 6.35 23.64
CA SER A 464 22.64 5.95 24.09
C SER A 464 23.45 5.30 22.96
N PRO A 465 24.78 5.22 23.03
CA PRO A 465 25.57 4.53 22.01
C PRO A 465 25.17 3.05 21.87
N GLY A 466 24.86 2.63 20.65
CA GLY A 466 24.38 1.28 20.33
C GLY A 466 22.86 1.16 20.22
N GLU A 467 22.11 2.19 20.64
CA GLU A 467 20.69 2.36 20.31
C GLU A 467 20.57 3.03 18.93
N SER A 468 19.42 2.85 18.27
CA SER A 468 19.15 3.47 16.96
C SER A 468 18.47 4.82 17.13
N ILE A 469 18.99 5.84 16.45
CA ILE A 469 18.35 7.15 16.37
C ILE A 469 17.06 7.03 15.55
N GLN A 470 17.04 6.23 14.47
CA GLN A 470 15.82 6.00 13.70
C GLN A 470 14.70 5.44 14.56
N ALA A 471 15.00 4.46 15.41
CA ALA A 471 14.00 3.94 16.35
C ALA A 471 13.47 5.05 17.26
N ALA A 472 14.31 5.94 17.80
CA ALA A 472 13.83 7.05 18.61
C ALA A 472 12.93 8.03 17.83
N ILE A 473 13.27 8.34 16.58
CA ILE A 473 12.45 9.16 15.67
C ILE A 473 11.08 8.52 15.43
N ASP A 474 11.04 7.21 15.22
CA ASP A 474 9.79 6.49 15.00
C ASP A 474 8.87 6.55 16.23
N HIS A 475 9.47 6.69 17.42
CA HIS A 475 8.79 6.63 18.71
C HIS A 475 8.46 8.00 19.32
N ILE A 476 9.13 9.09 18.92
CA ILE A 476 8.91 10.42 19.48
C ILE A 476 7.57 11.01 19.01
N ALA A 477 6.90 11.79 19.88
CA ALA A 477 5.79 12.63 19.46
C ALA A 477 6.23 13.67 18.44
N ASP A 478 5.32 14.09 17.56
CA ASP A 478 5.55 15.22 16.65
C ASP A 478 5.90 16.49 17.46
N GLY A 479 6.97 17.17 17.05
CA GLY A 479 7.59 18.28 17.76
C GLY A 479 8.41 17.88 19.01
N GLY A 480 8.59 16.59 19.28
CA GLY A 480 9.34 16.10 20.43
C GLY A 480 10.86 16.28 20.31
N VAL A 481 11.57 16.03 21.40
CA VAL A 481 13.01 16.22 21.53
C VAL A 481 13.71 14.87 21.67
N ILE A 482 14.73 14.64 20.85
CA ILE A 482 15.62 13.49 20.95
C ILE A 482 17.01 14.00 21.32
N THR A 483 17.48 13.59 22.49
CA THR A 483 18.82 13.87 22.99
C THR A 483 19.73 12.66 22.74
N ILE A 484 20.79 12.83 21.96
CA ILE A 484 21.72 11.75 21.62
C ILE A 484 22.93 11.82 22.55
N GLU A 485 23.23 10.77 23.30
CA GLU A 485 24.42 10.74 24.15
C GLU A 485 25.72 10.67 23.32
N PRO A 486 26.87 11.15 23.85
CA PRO A 486 28.14 11.08 23.16
C PRO A 486 28.49 9.66 22.69
N GLY A 487 28.75 9.53 21.39
CA GLY A 487 28.97 8.25 20.73
C GLY A 487 29.18 8.40 19.23
N MET A 488 29.51 7.28 18.59
CA MET A 488 29.58 7.16 17.13
C MET A 488 28.39 6.36 16.65
N TYR A 489 27.63 6.92 15.71
CA TYR A 489 26.41 6.36 15.15
C TYR A 489 26.61 6.16 13.65
N VAL A 490 26.43 4.93 13.20
CA VAL A 490 26.58 4.54 11.79
C VAL A 490 25.23 4.02 11.31
N GLU A 491 24.35 4.93 10.92
CA GLU A 491 23.01 4.61 10.43
C GLU A 491 22.53 5.66 9.42
N ALA A 492 21.69 5.24 8.48
CA ALA A 492 20.98 6.16 7.59
C ALA A 492 19.64 6.53 8.23
N ILE A 493 19.41 7.82 8.42
CA ILE A 493 18.29 8.38 9.17
C ILE A 493 17.31 9.05 8.20
N THR A 494 16.03 8.76 8.36
CA THR A 494 14.94 9.42 7.64
C THR A 494 14.03 10.13 8.63
N ILE A 495 13.77 11.41 8.40
CA ILE A 495 12.85 12.22 9.21
C ILE A 495 11.70 12.71 8.33
N ASP A 496 10.48 12.35 8.72
CA ASP A 496 9.23 12.62 8.02
C ASP A 496 8.23 13.46 8.83
N ARG A 497 8.64 13.95 10.00
CA ARG A 497 7.82 14.68 10.98
C ARG A 497 8.64 15.78 11.67
N SER A 498 7.96 16.68 12.38
CA SER A 498 8.65 17.76 13.09
C SER A 498 9.31 17.21 14.36
N LEU A 499 10.54 17.62 14.66
CA LEU A 499 11.24 17.22 15.90
C LEU A 499 12.50 18.07 16.15
N ILE A 500 13.06 17.96 17.36
CA ILE A 500 14.37 18.50 17.72
C ILE A 500 15.32 17.33 17.93
N LEU A 501 16.45 17.30 17.22
CA LEU A 501 17.51 16.30 17.39
C LEU A 501 18.78 17.00 17.86
N MET A 502 19.22 16.68 19.08
CA MET A 502 20.35 17.38 19.69
C MET A 502 21.36 16.42 20.32
N GLY A 503 22.65 16.70 20.14
CA GLY A 503 23.69 16.00 20.88
C GLY A 503 23.70 16.39 22.35
N ALA A 504 23.96 15.43 23.23
CA ALA A 504 24.09 15.64 24.66
C ALA A 504 25.53 16.03 24.99
N GLY A 505 25.71 17.15 25.70
CA GLY A 505 27.02 17.62 26.16
C GLY A 505 27.17 19.12 26.01
N GLU A 506 28.08 19.71 26.79
CA GLU A 506 28.42 21.15 26.68
C GLU A 506 29.47 21.43 25.59
N GLU A 507 30.07 20.39 24.99
CA GLU A 507 31.06 20.56 23.93
C GLU A 507 30.56 19.98 22.59
N PRO A 508 30.67 20.74 21.47
CA PRO A 508 30.24 20.40 20.09
C PRO A 508 30.71 19.08 19.45
N HIS A 509 31.28 18.13 20.20
CA HIS A 509 32.08 17.04 19.63
C HIS A 509 31.79 15.65 20.21
N GLY A 510 30.77 15.52 21.05
CA GLY A 510 30.43 14.25 21.70
C GLY A 510 29.74 13.25 20.78
N VAL A 511 28.85 13.74 19.90
CA VAL A 511 27.97 12.91 19.07
C VAL A 511 28.41 12.98 17.62
N VAL A 512 28.77 11.83 17.07
CA VAL A 512 29.30 11.69 15.73
C VAL A 512 28.37 10.83 14.89
N LEU A 513 27.78 11.43 13.85
CA LEU A 513 27.02 10.74 12.82
C LEU A 513 27.94 10.45 11.63
N ASP A 514 28.24 9.17 11.41
CA ASP A 514 29.22 8.71 10.43
C ASP A 514 28.57 8.45 9.05
N ALA A 515 29.05 9.17 8.04
CA ALA A 515 28.65 9.09 6.64
C ALA A 515 29.16 7.85 5.89
N ASN A 516 29.77 6.88 6.56
CA ASN A 516 30.07 5.57 5.98
C ASN A 516 28.83 4.67 5.82
N VAL A 517 27.73 5.27 5.34
CA VAL A 517 26.46 4.62 5.01
C VAL A 517 26.17 4.75 3.52
N GLU A 518 25.25 3.94 3.00
CA GLU A 518 24.77 4.08 1.63
C GLU A 518 23.73 5.21 1.57
N GLY A 519 23.96 6.21 0.72
CA GLY A 519 23.08 7.39 0.63
C GLY A 519 23.39 8.46 1.68
N SER A 520 22.40 9.29 2.00
CA SER A 520 22.55 10.36 2.98
C SER A 520 22.63 9.83 4.41
N VAL A 521 23.39 10.49 5.28
CA VAL A 521 23.30 10.23 6.73
C VAL A 521 21.92 10.61 7.23
N LEU A 522 21.44 11.80 6.87
CA LEU A 522 20.14 12.31 7.28
C LEU A 522 19.36 12.78 6.06
N SER A 523 18.22 12.15 5.80
CA SER A 523 17.28 12.53 4.74
C SER A 523 16.03 13.13 5.37
N VAL A 524 15.66 14.34 4.96
CA VAL A 524 14.46 15.05 5.41
C VAL A 524 13.51 15.27 4.25
N SER A 525 12.32 14.68 4.34
CA SER A 525 11.27 14.91 3.35
C SER A 525 9.92 14.51 3.94
N ALA A 526 8.87 15.26 3.61
CA ALA A 526 7.52 14.91 4.05
C ALA A 526 6.46 15.29 3.01
N SER A 527 5.30 14.63 3.12
CA SER A 527 4.12 14.95 2.30
C SER A 527 3.39 16.23 2.75
N SER A 528 3.74 16.76 3.93
CA SER A 528 3.23 18.01 4.51
C SER A 528 4.39 18.81 5.11
N PRO A 529 4.25 20.14 5.30
CA PRO A 529 5.28 20.96 5.91
C PRO A 529 5.72 20.43 7.28
N ILE A 530 7.03 20.28 7.49
CA ILE A 530 7.64 19.88 8.76
C ILE A 530 8.78 20.82 9.16
N GLU A 531 9.00 20.96 10.46
CA GLU A 531 10.07 21.79 11.05
C GLU A 531 11.02 20.92 11.88
N ILE A 532 12.31 21.01 11.60
CA ILE A 532 13.35 20.26 12.31
C ILE A 532 14.41 21.20 12.84
N ALA A 533 14.84 20.99 14.08
CA ALA A 533 16.03 21.66 14.63
C ALA A 533 17.13 20.63 14.95
N LEU A 534 18.34 20.87 14.44
CA LEU A 534 19.53 20.05 14.69
C LEU A 534 20.58 20.87 15.43
N SER A 535 21.12 20.34 16.52
CA SER A 535 22.18 21.04 17.27
C SER A 535 23.21 20.13 17.92
N ASN A 536 24.44 20.61 18.07
CA ASN A 536 25.50 19.92 18.81
C ASN A 536 25.84 18.52 18.24
N LEU A 537 25.92 18.40 16.91
CA LEU A 537 26.22 17.15 16.21
C LEU A 537 27.45 17.33 15.30
N VAL A 538 28.23 16.25 15.15
CA VAL A 538 29.32 16.16 14.18
C VAL A 538 28.94 15.19 13.07
N PHE A 539 28.95 15.65 11.84
CA PHE A 539 28.86 14.81 10.65
C PHE A 539 30.27 14.56 10.11
N GLN A 540 30.64 13.29 9.92
CA GLN A 540 31.96 12.95 9.38
C GLN A 540 31.95 11.72 8.49
N GLY A 541 32.94 11.58 7.60
CA GLY A 541 33.18 10.32 6.86
C GLY A 541 33.10 10.48 5.34
N GLN A 542 33.80 9.60 4.61
CA GLN A 542 34.02 9.75 3.16
C GLN A 542 32.94 9.05 2.31
N GLY A 543 31.70 9.00 2.81
CA GLY A 543 30.57 8.45 2.09
C GLY A 543 30.32 9.13 0.75
N MET A 544 29.71 8.39 -0.18
CA MET A 544 29.31 8.96 -1.49
C MET A 544 28.04 9.82 -1.41
N GLY A 545 27.29 9.75 -0.31
CA GLY A 545 26.07 10.55 -0.12
C GLY A 545 26.31 11.90 0.55
N TRP A 546 25.20 12.48 0.99
CA TRP A 546 25.14 13.78 1.65
C TRP A 546 25.12 13.59 3.17
N ALA A 547 25.72 14.50 3.93
CA ALA A 547 25.48 14.50 5.38
C ALA A 547 24.00 14.79 5.68
N ILE A 548 23.44 15.80 5.01
CA ILE A 548 22.03 16.17 5.13
C ILE A 548 21.45 16.37 3.73
N ASP A 549 20.36 15.69 3.39
CA ASP A 549 19.57 15.91 2.17
C ASP A 549 18.17 16.41 2.54
N VAL A 550 17.83 17.64 2.14
CA VAL A 550 16.57 18.31 2.48
C VAL A 550 15.74 18.49 1.22
N GLY A 551 14.61 17.78 1.17
CA GLY A 551 13.68 17.77 0.04
C GLY A 551 12.43 18.64 0.26
N GLU A 552 11.38 18.32 -0.49
CA GLU A 552 10.11 19.05 -0.49
C GLU A 552 9.45 19.08 0.89
N ASN A 553 8.82 20.23 1.21
CA ASN A 553 8.08 20.50 2.44
C ASN A 553 8.91 20.45 3.74
N ALA A 554 10.23 20.48 3.66
CA ALA A 554 11.10 20.45 4.83
C ALA A 554 11.73 21.82 5.13
N SER A 555 11.68 22.23 6.40
CA SER A 555 12.43 23.36 6.95
C SER A 555 13.34 22.89 8.07
N VAL A 556 14.66 23.06 7.90
CA VAL A 556 15.67 22.59 8.85
C VAL A 556 16.48 23.76 9.41
N GLU A 557 16.41 23.97 10.72
CA GLU A 557 17.30 24.85 11.47
C GLU A 557 18.50 24.02 11.97
N ILE A 558 19.71 24.49 11.70
CA ILE A 558 20.94 23.88 12.20
C ILE A 558 21.76 24.91 12.96
N SER A 559 22.25 24.52 14.13
CA SER A 559 23.06 25.39 14.99
C SER A 559 24.22 24.62 15.63
N GLU A 560 25.41 25.21 15.68
CA GLU A 560 26.57 24.61 16.36
C GLU A 560 26.88 23.19 15.85
N LEU A 561 26.80 22.99 14.53
CA LEU A 561 27.14 21.72 13.88
C LEU A 561 28.55 21.75 13.29
N GLU A 562 29.21 20.60 13.29
CA GLU A 562 30.50 20.39 12.62
C GLU A 562 30.33 19.40 11.45
N PHE A 563 30.81 19.78 10.28
CA PHE A 563 30.83 18.94 9.09
C PHE A 563 32.27 18.75 8.65
N ARG A 564 32.82 17.54 8.76
CA ARG A 564 34.22 17.29 8.41
C ARG A 564 34.48 16.05 7.58
N ASP A 565 35.43 16.15 6.66
CA ASP A 565 35.89 15.03 5.85
C ASP A 565 34.75 14.31 5.09
N LEU A 566 33.75 15.06 4.59
CA LEU A 566 32.60 14.54 3.85
C LEU A 566 32.79 14.67 2.33
N GLY A 567 32.14 13.79 1.57
CA GLY A 567 31.99 13.97 0.12
C GLY A 567 31.13 15.20 -0.21
N THR A 568 29.91 15.24 0.34
CA THR A 568 29.03 16.42 0.29
C THR A 568 28.42 16.69 1.67
N GLY A 569 28.37 17.94 2.09
CA GLY A 569 27.74 18.35 3.36
C GLY A 569 26.22 18.33 3.26
N ILE A 570 25.64 19.46 2.88
CA ILE A 570 24.20 19.70 2.83
C ILE A 570 23.75 19.79 1.38
N ARG A 571 22.66 19.09 1.04
CA ARG A 571 21.89 19.29 -0.18
C ARG A 571 20.52 19.84 0.16
N VAL A 572 20.08 20.85 -0.58
CA VAL A 572 18.74 21.44 -0.46
C VAL A 572 18.09 21.49 -1.84
N CYS A 573 16.97 20.81 -2.04
CA CYS A 573 16.25 20.81 -3.32
C CYS A 573 14.73 20.79 -3.14
N ASP A 574 14.03 20.98 -4.26
CA ASP A 574 12.59 20.75 -4.39
C ASP A 574 11.74 21.58 -3.42
N GLY A 575 12.18 22.80 -3.10
CA GLY A 575 11.49 23.69 -2.18
C GLY A 575 11.90 23.56 -0.72
N GLY A 576 12.83 22.65 -0.39
CA GLY A 576 13.42 22.55 0.93
C GLY A 576 14.16 23.82 1.38
N SER A 577 14.26 24.02 2.68
CA SER A 577 14.95 25.17 3.27
C SER A 577 15.84 24.80 4.45
N VAL A 578 17.01 25.44 4.52
CA VAL A 578 17.96 25.28 5.62
C VAL A 578 18.39 26.65 6.14
N GLU A 579 18.29 26.84 7.46
CA GLU A 579 18.84 27.98 8.19
C GLU A 579 19.99 27.48 9.09
N ALA A 580 21.20 27.97 8.83
CA ALA A 580 22.42 27.58 9.53
C ALA A 580 22.98 28.72 10.37
N SER A 581 23.36 28.42 11.61
CA SER A 581 24.00 29.36 12.53
C SER A 581 25.19 28.73 13.25
N ASP A 582 26.30 29.46 13.34
CA ASP A 582 27.49 29.04 14.11
C ASP A 582 28.00 27.62 13.74
N CYS A 583 27.87 27.23 12.47
CA CYS A 583 28.32 25.93 11.97
C CYS A 583 29.74 26.00 11.39
N ASP A 584 30.52 24.94 11.58
CA ASP A 584 31.84 24.76 10.96
C ASP A 584 31.82 23.66 9.90
N PHE A 585 32.36 23.97 8.74
CA PHE A 585 32.45 23.07 7.60
C PHE A 585 33.90 22.98 7.14
N THR A 586 34.56 21.86 7.42
CA THR A 586 36.01 21.72 7.21
C THR A 586 36.40 20.48 6.42
N GLY A 587 37.20 20.63 5.37
CA GLY A 587 37.78 19.47 4.66
C GLY A 587 36.79 18.64 3.84
N ASN A 588 35.65 19.22 3.45
CA ASN A 588 34.61 18.53 2.67
C ASN A 588 34.83 18.68 1.16
N GLY A 589 34.17 17.85 0.36
CA GLY A 589 34.08 18.02 -1.08
C GLY A 589 33.26 19.28 -1.44
N SER A 590 31.95 19.10 -1.68
CA SER A 590 31.03 20.24 -1.81
C SER A 590 30.28 20.44 -0.50
N THR A 591 30.35 21.62 0.09
CA THR A 591 29.77 21.79 1.43
C THR A 591 28.27 21.99 1.38
N VAL A 592 27.78 22.99 0.64
CA VAL A 592 26.34 23.24 0.46
C VAL A 592 26.03 23.18 -1.03
N VAL A 593 25.06 22.34 -1.39
CA VAL A 593 24.57 22.17 -2.77
C VAL A 593 23.10 22.52 -2.84
N LEU A 594 22.77 23.58 -3.59
CA LEU A 594 21.40 24.01 -3.81
C LEU A 594 20.93 23.56 -5.18
N GLY A 595 19.92 22.70 -5.19
CA GLY A 595 19.19 22.29 -6.38
C GLY A 595 18.06 23.26 -6.74
N SER A 596 17.19 22.83 -7.66
CA SER A 596 16.01 23.60 -8.07
C SER A 596 15.17 24.00 -6.86
N ASN A 597 14.91 25.30 -6.71
CA ASN A 597 14.10 25.88 -5.63
C ASN A 597 14.60 25.60 -4.20
N GLY A 598 15.89 25.29 -4.01
CA GLY A 598 16.46 25.16 -2.66
C GLY A 598 16.74 26.52 -2.02
N TYR A 599 16.49 26.64 -0.71
CA TYR A 599 16.74 27.86 0.07
C TYR A 599 17.78 27.60 1.15
N PHE A 600 18.84 28.40 1.19
CA PHE A 600 19.84 28.33 2.26
C PHE A 600 20.15 29.71 2.82
N THR A 601 20.09 29.83 4.14
CA THR A 601 20.53 31.02 4.88
C THR A 601 21.59 30.60 5.88
N GLY A 602 22.77 31.19 5.85
CA GLY A 602 23.86 30.90 6.78
C GLY A 602 24.34 32.15 7.51
N SER A 603 24.47 32.08 8.83
CA SER A 603 24.99 33.15 9.66
C SER A 603 26.12 32.66 10.58
N TRP A 604 27.20 33.45 10.70
CA TRP A 604 28.34 33.10 11.56
C TRP A 604 28.98 31.73 11.24
N CYS A 605 28.83 31.26 9.99
CA CYS A 605 29.36 29.97 9.57
C CYS A 605 30.82 30.09 9.11
N SER A 606 31.59 29.02 9.31
CA SER A 606 32.96 28.86 8.85
C SER A 606 33.03 27.76 7.79
N PHE A 607 33.66 28.05 6.65
CA PHE A 607 33.93 27.09 5.59
C PHE A 607 35.44 27.06 5.32
N SER A 608 36.14 26.04 5.80
CA SER A 608 37.61 25.91 5.68
C SER A 608 38.02 24.68 4.88
N ASP A 609 39.05 24.83 4.04
CA ASP A 609 39.75 23.71 3.40
C ASP A 609 38.83 22.74 2.61
N ASN A 610 37.65 23.22 2.20
CA ASN A 610 36.71 22.45 1.39
C ASN A 610 37.13 22.48 -0.09
N ARG A 611 36.70 21.53 -0.92
CA ARG A 611 36.85 21.68 -2.37
C ARG A 611 36.02 22.86 -2.87
N ARG A 612 34.75 22.95 -2.44
CA ARG A 612 33.85 24.09 -2.68
C ARG A 612 32.99 24.34 -1.44
N ALA A 613 32.80 25.60 -1.08
CA ALA A 613 31.91 25.96 0.01
C ALA A 613 30.45 25.90 -0.45
N ILE A 614 30.08 26.61 -1.52
CA ILE A 614 28.68 26.65 -1.97
C ILE A 614 28.60 26.42 -3.47
N MET A 615 27.69 25.53 -3.87
CA MET A 615 27.35 25.26 -5.26
C MET A 615 25.85 25.39 -5.45
N SER A 616 25.42 26.13 -6.45
CA SER A 616 24.01 26.49 -6.59
C SER A 616 23.51 26.37 -8.03
N PHE A 617 22.37 25.71 -8.22
CA PHE A 617 21.73 25.42 -9.50
C PHE A 617 20.24 25.75 -9.47
N GLY A 618 19.65 25.91 -10.65
CA GLY A 618 18.22 26.23 -10.80
C GLY A 618 17.82 27.51 -10.04
N SER A 619 16.53 27.70 -9.80
CA SER A 619 15.97 28.89 -9.12
C SER A 619 16.12 28.84 -7.60
N SER A 620 17.32 28.54 -7.12
CA SER A 620 17.66 28.53 -5.69
C SER A 620 17.91 29.94 -5.14
N VAL A 621 17.91 30.06 -3.82
CA VAL A 621 18.27 31.30 -3.10
C VAL A 621 19.30 30.97 -2.02
N CYS A 622 20.38 31.75 -1.97
CA CYS A 622 21.43 31.60 -0.97
C CYS A 622 21.73 32.95 -0.32
N THR A 623 21.68 33.00 1.01
CA THR A 623 22.07 34.19 1.80
C THR A 623 23.15 33.80 2.80
N LEU A 624 24.27 34.52 2.80
CA LEU A 624 25.28 34.43 3.85
C LEU A 624 25.45 35.76 4.56
N THR A 625 25.51 35.73 5.89
CA THR A 625 25.72 36.90 6.74
C THR A 625 26.79 36.63 7.78
N ASP A 626 27.76 37.54 7.96
CA ASP A 626 28.82 37.43 8.99
C ASP A 626 29.62 36.10 8.94
N SER A 627 29.67 35.47 7.77
CA SER A 627 30.31 34.15 7.56
C SER A 627 31.69 34.26 6.91
N THR A 628 32.52 33.24 7.10
CA THR A 628 33.90 33.18 6.61
C THR A 628 34.13 31.94 5.74
N ILE A 629 34.69 32.12 4.54
CA ILE A 629 35.11 31.05 3.63
C ILE A 629 36.61 31.18 3.39
N THR A 630 37.38 30.12 3.64
CA THR A 630 38.84 30.12 3.49
C THR A 630 39.40 28.85 2.88
N GLY A 631 40.44 28.97 2.07
CA GLY A 631 41.27 27.84 1.69
C GLY A 631 40.61 26.82 0.76
N CYS A 632 39.64 27.21 -0.08
CA CYS A 632 38.99 26.26 -0.98
C CYS A 632 39.95 25.72 -2.07
N THR A 633 40.00 24.40 -2.28
CA THR A 633 41.17 23.74 -2.90
C THR A 633 41.00 23.15 -4.31
N ASP A 634 39.80 22.86 -4.81
CA ASP A 634 39.63 22.06 -6.05
C ASP A 634 38.56 22.64 -7.01
N ASP A 635 38.86 22.64 -8.31
CA ASP A 635 38.32 23.50 -9.41
C ASP A 635 38.43 25.02 -9.21
N GLY A 636 38.72 25.46 -7.98
CA GLY A 636 39.23 26.78 -7.66
C GLY A 636 38.19 27.72 -7.04
N GLU A 637 36.89 27.49 -7.20
CA GLU A 637 35.91 28.46 -6.73
C GLU A 637 35.46 28.23 -5.28
N ALA A 638 35.38 29.30 -4.48
CA ALA A 638 34.79 29.23 -3.15
C ALA A 638 33.26 29.06 -3.26
N ILE A 639 32.62 29.89 -4.09
CA ILE A 639 31.18 29.84 -4.39
C ILE A 639 30.96 29.75 -5.90
N SER A 640 30.19 28.76 -6.37
CA SER A 640 29.78 28.62 -7.78
C SER A 640 28.27 28.74 -7.92
N VAL A 641 27.81 29.67 -8.75
CA VAL A 641 26.39 30.01 -8.90
C VAL A 641 25.95 29.91 -10.35
N PHE A 642 24.99 29.02 -10.65
CA PHE A 642 24.58 28.76 -12.03
C PHE A 642 23.16 29.22 -12.39
N CYS A 643 22.28 29.60 -11.45
CA CYS A 643 20.93 30.16 -11.75
C CYS A 643 20.22 30.83 -10.53
N THR A 644 20.95 31.38 -9.57
CA THR A 644 20.45 31.64 -8.19
C THR A 644 20.46 33.14 -7.85
N ASP A 645 19.63 33.54 -6.88
CA ASP A 645 19.82 34.79 -6.14
C ASP A 645 20.80 34.54 -4.96
N LEU A 646 22.04 35.03 -5.08
CA LEU A 646 23.08 34.97 -4.05
C LEU A 646 23.22 36.32 -3.35
N GLU A 647 23.09 36.33 -2.04
CA GLU A 647 23.31 37.50 -1.19
C GLU A 647 24.42 37.25 -0.16
N LEU A 648 25.39 38.15 -0.09
CA LEU A 648 26.49 38.14 0.88
C LEU A 648 26.50 39.44 1.69
N ARG A 649 26.56 39.33 3.02
CA ARG A 649 26.57 40.48 3.94
C ARG A 649 27.66 40.30 4.99
N SER A 650 28.58 41.24 5.08
CA SER A 650 29.68 41.19 6.07
C SER A 650 30.50 39.89 6.01
N CYS A 651 30.60 39.26 4.84
CA CYS A 651 31.30 38.00 4.67
C CYS A 651 32.79 38.20 4.35
N THR A 652 33.62 37.23 4.71
CA THR A 652 35.02 37.16 4.26
C THR A 652 35.23 35.92 3.42
N ILE A 653 35.72 36.08 2.18
CA ILE A 653 36.12 34.97 1.30
C ILE A 653 37.59 35.14 0.93
N ARG A 654 38.45 34.22 1.36
CA ARG A 654 39.89 34.35 1.13
C ARG A 654 40.64 33.08 0.81
N ASP A 655 41.79 33.26 0.18
CA ASP A 655 42.78 32.21 -0.03
C ASP A 655 42.24 30.98 -0.79
N SER A 656 41.20 31.16 -1.60
CA SER A 656 40.71 30.13 -2.51
C SER A 656 41.71 29.94 -3.66
N VAL A 657 41.87 28.70 -4.14
CA VAL A 657 42.81 28.39 -5.22
C VAL A 657 42.43 29.09 -6.53
N GLY A 658 41.15 29.22 -6.83
CA GLY A 658 40.56 29.96 -7.96
C GLY A 658 39.73 31.16 -7.46
N SER A 659 38.55 31.37 -8.04
CA SER A 659 37.75 32.59 -7.80
C SER A 659 37.01 32.58 -6.45
N ALA A 660 36.87 33.74 -5.80
CA ALA A 660 36.05 33.83 -4.59
C ALA A 660 34.59 33.49 -4.91
N ILE A 661 34.07 34.05 -6.01
CA ILE A 661 32.73 33.79 -6.53
C ILE A 661 32.81 33.59 -8.03
N GLN A 662 32.20 32.53 -8.54
CA GLN A 662 31.98 32.32 -9.98
C GLN A 662 30.50 32.31 -10.29
N LEU A 663 30.12 33.11 -11.29
CA LEU A 663 28.77 33.20 -11.80
C LEU A 663 28.71 32.54 -13.18
N GLY A 664 28.18 31.33 -13.22
CA GLY A 664 27.97 30.54 -14.43
C GLY A 664 26.69 30.90 -15.18
N GLY A 665 26.76 30.74 -16.50
CA GLY A 665 25.77 31.19 -17.47
C GLY A 665 24.42 30.47 -17.42
N GLY A 666 23.40 31.17 -16.94
CA GLY A 666 21.99 30.79 -16.96
C GLY A 666 21.10 32.03 -16.87
N VAL A 667 19.83 31.92 -17.25
CA VAL A 667 18.88 33.04 -17.24
C VAL A 667 18.63 33.52 -15.80
N ALA A 668 19.13 34.72 -15.46
CA ALA A 668 18.77 35.51 -14.27
C ALA A 668 19.55 35.31 -12.93
N THR A 669 20.80 34.82 -12.94
CA THR A 669 21.63 34.83 -11.72
C THR A 669 21.81 36.26 -11.18
N LYS A 670 21.51 36.50 -9.89
CA LYS A 670 21.75 37.79 -9.23
C LYS A 670 22.72 37.60 -8.07
N LEU A 671 23.72 38.47 -8.00
CA LEU A 671 24.66 38.56 -6.91
C LEU A 671 24.51 39.93 -6.23
N HIS A 672 24.22 39.93 -4.94
CA HIS A 672 24.17 41.12 -4.10
C HIS A 672 25.19 41.00 -2.97
N ILE A 673 26.18 41.89 -2.91
CA ILE A 673 27.26 41.83 -1.91
C ILE A 673 27.31 43.13 -1.11
N VAL A 674 27.33 43.06 0.22
CA VAL A 674 27.42 44.24 1.09
C VAL A 674 28.47 44.04 2.17
N ASN A 675 29.30 45.07 2.42
CA ASN A 675 30.29 45.09 3.50
C ASN A 675 31.23 43.87 3.53
N SER A 676 31.49 43.22 2.38
CA SER A 676 32.21 41.95 2.34
C SER A 676 33.62 42.08 1.78
N ASN A 677 34.51 41.16 2.16
CA ASN A 677 35.93 41.18 1.82
C ASN A 677 36.33 39.93 1.04
N LEU A 678 36.77 40.08 -0.21
CA LEU A 678 37.11 39.01 -1.14
C LEU A 678 38.60 39.14 -1.51
N THR A 679 39.50 38.44 -0.81
CA THR A 679 40.96 38.69 -0.83
C THR A 679 41.81 37.46 -1.02
N GLY A 680 42.99 37.58 -1.63
CA GLY A 680 43.93 36.46 -1.73
C GLY A 680 43.43 35.26 -2.54
N ASN A 681 42.33 35.39 -3.28
CA ASN A 681 41.84 34.37 -4.22
C ASN A 681 42.57 34.51 -5.57
N ALA A 682 42.33 33.66 -6.56
CA ALA A 682 42.80 33.93 -7.93
C ALA A 682 42.08 35.16 -8.49
N TYR A 683 40.75 35.12 -8.54
CA TYR A 683 39.90 36.27 -8.84
C TYR A 683 38.96 36.58 -7.68
N GLY A 684 38.60 37.85 -7.50
CA GLY A 684 37.51 38.20 -6.60
C GLY A 684 36.18 37.67 -7.12
N ILE A 685 35.76 38.14 -8.29
CA ILE A 685 34.52 37.69 -8.94
C ILE A 685 34.81 37.27 -10.39
N ASP A 686 34.35 36.09 -10.75
CA ASP A 686 34.52 35.49 -12.07
C ASP A 686 33.16 35.36 -12.77
N LEU A 687 33.04 36.03 -13.92
CA LEU A 687 31.85 36.04 -14.77
C LEU A 687 32.00 35.11 -15.99
N THR A 688 32.51 33.89 -15.77
CA THR A 688 32.74 32.93 -16.87
C THR A 688 31.44 32.25 -17.31
N TYR A 689 31.09 32.48 -18.58
CA TYR A 689 30.14 31.64 -19.32
C TYR A 689 30.93 30.45 -19.90
N GLY A 690 30.35 29.24 -19.89
CA GLY A 690 31.00 27.98 -20.26
C GLY A 690 32.13 28.09 -21.30
N SER A 691 33.27 27.47 -20.98
CA SER A 691 34.54 27.49 -21.72
C SER A 691 34.73 28.72 -22.61
N CYS A 692 35.39 29.75 -22.08
CA CYS A 692 35.90 30.87 -22.89
C CYS A 692 37.02 30.46 -23.87
N ASN A 693 37.10 29.17 -24.19
CA ASN A 693 37.97 28.62 -25.19
C ASN A 693 37.15 28.44 -26.49
N PRO A 694 37.16 29.43 -27.41
CA PRO A 694 36.47 29.30 -28.70
C PRO A 694 36.99 28.13 -29.56
N SER A 695 38.06 27.43 -29.14
CA SER A 695 38.56 26.23 -29.82
C SER A 695 37.86 24.93 -29.43
N ASP A 696 37.17 24.86 -28.29
CA ASP A 696 36.71 23.57 -27.73
C ASP A 696 35.30 23.19 -28.19
N ASP A 697 34.54 24.14 -28.74
CA ASP A 697 33.30 23.86 -29.48
C ASP A 697 33.20 24.72 -30.76
N PRO A 698 33.69 24.23 -31.92
CA PRO A 698 33.57 24.94 -33.18
C PRO A 698 32.11 25.09 -33.68
N ASN A 699 31.12 24.47 -33.03
CA ASN A 699 29.70 24.67 -33.33
C ASN A 699 29.08 25.83 -32.54
N TRP A 700 29.83 26.52 -31.67
CA TRP A 700 29.33 27.64 -30.87
C TRP A 700 28.99 28.91 -31.68
N GLU A 701 29.32 28.97 -32.97
CA GLU A 701 28.94 30.10 -33.86
C GLU A 701 27.41 30.26 -34.05
N GLY A 702 26.59 29.34 -33.54
CA GLY A 702 25.13 29.37 -33.59
C GLY A 702 24.40 29.99 -32.39
N ALA A 703 25.07 30.30 -31.28
CA ALA A 703 24.42 30.89 -30.10
C ALA A 703 24.04 32.37 -30.38
N THR A 704 22.82 32.58 -30.85
CA THR A 704 22.27 33.91 -31.14
C THR A 704 22.39 34.82 -29.90
N SER A 705 22.66 36.11 -30.11
CA SER A 705 22.91 37.07 -29.04
C SER A 705 21.76 37.24 -28.02
N SER A 706 20.60 36.63 -28.27
CA SER A 706 19.41 36.68 -27.40
C SER A 706 19.42 35.68 -26.24
N ASP A 707 20.23 34.62 -26.28
CA ASP A 707 20.31 33.65 -25.17
C ASP A 707 21.42 33.98 -24.16
N ARG A 708 22.12 35.09 -24.34
CA ARG A 708 23.14 35.59 -23.41
C ARG A 708 22.46 36.31 -22.26
N SER A 709 21.92 35.52 -21.33
CA SER A 709 21.45 36.06 -20.08
C SER A 709 22.63 36.27 -19.15
N TYR A 710 22.84 37.52 -18.77
CA TYR A 710 23.98 37.93 -17.96
C TYR A 710 23.61 37.84 -16.48
N ALA A 711 24.56 37.42 -15.66
CA ALA A 711 24.46 37.58 -14.23
C ALA A 711 24.46 39.09 -13.88
N THR A 712 23.67 39.48 -12.88
CA THR A 712 23.63 40.85 -12.37
C THR A 712 24.36 40.93 -11.06
N VAL A 713 25.43 41.72 -10.97
CA VAL A 713 26.17 41.97 -9.72
C VAL A 713 25.81 43.35 -9.19
N THR A 714 25.43 43.42 -7.93
CA THR A 714 25.01 44.64 -7.21
C THR A 714 25.58 44.63 -5.80
N GLY A 715 25.55 45.77 -5.10
CA GLY A 715 26.11 45.87 -3.75
C GLY A 715 26.88 47.16 -3.46
N TRP A 716 27.40 47.29 -2.24
CA TRP A 716 28.19 48.43 -1.78
C TRP A 716 29.13 48.08 -0.63
N ASN A 717 30.13 48.95 -0.40
CA ASN A 717 31.12 48.82 0.69
C ASN A 717 31.90 47.49 0.70
N ASN A 718 32.15 46.92 -0.48
CA ASN A 718 32.91 45.68 -0.61
C ASN A 718 34.39 45.97 -0.85
N ARG A 719 35.26 45.10 -0.35
CA ARG A 719 36.70 45.14 -0.61
C ARG A 719 37.09 43.96 -1.49
N ILE A 720 37.43 44.24 -2.76
CA ILE A 720 37.82 43.23 -3.75
C ILE A 720 39.13 43.69 -4.42
N PRO A 721 40.28 43.54 -3.75
CA PRO A 721 41.51 44.16 -4.21
C PRO A 721 42.07 43.48 -5.47
N GLY A 722 42.68 44.30 -6.32
CA GLY A 722 43.47 43.82 -7.46
C GLY A 722 44.82 43.22 -7.02
N PRO A 723 45.55 42.57 -7.94
CA PRO A 723 46.80 41.87 -7.61
C PRO A 723 47.91 42.76 -7.06
N ASP A 724 47.89 44.06 -7.37
CA ASP A 724 48.89 45.04 -6.92
C ASP A 724 48.58 45.65 -5.53
N GLU A 725 47.41 45.36 -4.97
CA GLU A 725 46.98 45.87 -3.65
C GLU A 725 47.31 44.87 -2.53
N PRO A 726 47.48 45.30 -1.27
CA PRO A 726 47.69 44.39 -0.14
C PRO A 726 46.57 43.36 -0.02
N ASP A 727 46.93 42.08 0.12
CA ASP A 727 46.01 40.94 0.13
C ASP A 727 45.16 40.83 -1.16
N GLY A 728 45.71 41.36 -2.26
CA GLY A 728 45.14 41.33 -3.60
C GLY A 728 44.76 39.94 -4.08
N ASN A 729 43.70 39.86 -4.88
CA ASN A 729 43.40 38.64 -5.63
C ASN A 729 44.48 38.46 -6.72
N ARG A 730 45.09 37.28 -6.79
CA ARG A 730 46.36 36.98 -7.49
C ARG A 730 46.32 37.27 -8.99
N GLU A 731 45.18 37.11 -9.63
CA GLU A 731 44.99 37.26 -11.07
C GLU A 731 44.10 38.46 -11.43
N GLY A 732 43.28 38.96 -10.49
CA GLY A 732 42.44 40.12 -10.72
C GLY A 732 41.33 40.29 -9.68
N ALA A 733 40.85 41.52 -9.50
CA ALA A 733 39.61 41.72 -8.74
C ALA A 733 38.40 41.05 -9.45
N PHE A 734 38.42 41.06 -10.79
CA PHE A 734 37.37 40.51 -11.63
C PHE A 734 37.95 39.77 -12.84
N TRP A 735 37.28 38.70 -13.26
CA TRP A 735 37.51 38.04 -14.55
C TRP A 735 36.27 38.13 -15.44
N TYR A 736 36.47 38.44 -16.71
CA TYR A 736 35.42 38.52 -17.72
C TYR A 736 35.96 38.21 -19.12
N CYS A 737 35.24 37.37 -19.85
CA CYS A 737 35.65 36.99 -21.21
C CYS A 737 35.29 38.04 -22.29
N PHE A 738 34.51 39.07 -21.95
CA PHE A 738 34.09 40.14 -22.86
C PHE A 738 34.18 41.52 -22.18
N PRO A 739 35.32 42.22 -22.24
CA PRO A 739 35.57 43.46 -21.49
C PRO A 739 34.69 44.66 -21.88
N ASP A 740 34.04 44.67 -23.05
CA ASP A 740 33.37 45.86 -23.61
C ASP A 740 31.96 46.16 -23.05
N ARG A 741 31.46 45.45 -22.03
CA ARG A 741 30.03 45.49 -21.64
C ARG A 741 29.70 45.69 -20.16
N LEU A 742 30.65 46.11 -19.32
CA LEU A 742 30.32 46.51 -17.94
C LEU A 742 29.55 47.84 -17.94
N SER A 743 28.31 47.84 -17.46
CA SER A 743 27.42 49.00 -17.55
C SER A 743 27.68 50.11 -16.53
N ASP A 744 28.48 49.89 -15.49
CA ASP A 744 28.92 50.96 -14.59
C ASP A 744 30.10 50.53 -13.69
N PRO A 745 31.32 51.09 -13.85
CA PRO A 745 32.45 50.82 -12.97
C PRO A 745 32.35 51.50 -11.58
N SER A 746 31.27 52.25 -11.28
CA SER A 746 31.06 52.88 -9.96
C SER A 746 30.99 51.88 -8.80
N PHE A 747 30.74 50.60 -9.07
CA PHE A 747 30.83 49.50 -8.10
C PHE A 747 32.27 49.30 -7.53
N LEU A 748 33.29 49.82 -8.22
CA LEU A 748 34.72 49.64 -7.89
C LEU A 748 35.30 50.75 -7.01
N THR A 749 34.58 51.84 -6.78
CA THR A 749 35.18 52.99 -6.07
C THR A 749 35.12 52.79 -4.56
N GLN A 750 36.29 52.98 -3.93
CA GLN A 750 36.57 52.98 -2.49
C GLN A 750 35.43 53.56 -1.64
N PRO A 751 35.30 53.12 -0.36
CA PRO A 751 34.30 53.67 0.56
C PRO A 751 34.31 55.18 0.46
N GLN A 752 33.15 55.78 0.14
CA GLN A 752 32.99 57.20 0.40
C GLN A 752 33.24 57.36 1.89
N GLU A 753 34.35 57.99 2.26
CA GLU A 753 34.53 58.50 3.62
C GLU A 753 33.31 59.39 3.88
N GLU A 754 32.34 58.87 4.64
CA GLU A 754 31.28 59.68 5.21
C GLU A 754 31.96 60.68 6.17
N GLU A 755 31.89 61.97 5.82
CA GLU A 755 32.19 63.09 6.74
C GLU A 755 31.24 63.11 7.94
#